data_AF-A0A139WPE3-F1
#
_entry.id   AF-A0A139WPE3-F1
#
_cell.length_a   1.000
_cell.length_b   1.000
_cell.length_c   1.000
_cell.angle_alpha   90.00
_cell.angle_beta   90.00
_cell.angle_gamma   90.00
#
_symmetry.space_group_name_H-M   'P 1'
#
loop_
_entity.id
_entity.type
_entity.pdbx_description
1 polymer ?
#
loop_
_entity_poly.entity_id
_entity_poly.type
_entity_poly.pdbx_seq_one_letter_code
_entity_poly.pdbx_strand_id
1 'polypeptide(L)'
;MFGTNRKVFVLISFGFFVHGLVLKAAFDIYFSSPIDNGMTPILSTNKPPAKRLVLFVADGLRAEGIFGENQTENAPNLNKIKQTRGSWGIAHTRVPTESRPGHVALLGGIYEDPSALLKGWKVNPVDFDSVINQSRNAWCWGGPSIINMFNKDDLPHIHLHSYDSSLEDFGNNNTIGLDLWVFDEVNSFIQQQKTCDVCEFKQTGNLFFLHLLGIDTAGHAFKPNSLEYKKNIRFVDENIVKIEHLFETIFPDKSTSYVFTADHGMTNWGSHGSGSDHETTTPLIAWGAGIKIEKKRKDVQQIDIAPLLSALIGINYPINSLGRLPVDYLATSLDNLAQMMISNVLQLVETFNIKRNRRMRNAIRFVPFQGVTTQELESRIAHLKHLSSLQQFDSLKTESEKLIEFLIEGSDYYHNYYQLPILVSITVGIVAWIVYLATFNVRVSQNTSRRKITIYFEVLVFVPLYLNVLYLLIIQSLPLMYYVYFMFPIFMVQILVRRHVFISEALRQVKSSGFRAALGQFVVYLIGLRLLVQGFHNRKSLSIVMYLVLVSVFYSKSLRHTSRYQKTLWTICCVSVSLFPFLPEMTTTFNTTSYLLGYILWCMAACKLISCQKSSKVISVQFGMVVLTPLYTLSVEKGLVTSDSPLKNFALIWSLAPIVAILFSPIQIFSRLCSIFIGFGTFYLMVTSNYENLFLFFYVCLLYVWLILESRLDYKNLGEATFERRFEGNTSQSSDDFRRAFFFVVLIFIGFFGTGNIASLNSFDPMWVRCFLTIFSPFKMAGLILLRIIVPFLFTSCAYRAVNLLCKSNTLNMFCIVLMFSDLMLLELLYYITNIGSWLEIGMSLSKFIIMEAFVIIILILYGFAYLLTSVKVKL
;
A
#
# COMPACT_ATOMS: atom_id res chain seq x y z
N MET A 1 -26.31 -31.49 15.98
CA MET A 1 -25.66 -30.64 14.96
C MET A 1 -24.56 -29.69 15.49
N PHE A 2 -24.28 -29.58 16.80
CA PHE A 2 -23.36 -28.55 17.34
C PHE A 2 -22.07 -29.06 18.04
N GLY A 3 -21.88 -30.38 18.21
CA GLY A 3 -20.69 -30.92 18.91
C GLY A 3 -19.38 -30.89 18.10
N THR A 4 -19.44 -31.19 16.79
CA THR A 4 -18.31 -31.10 15.83
C THR A 4 -18.05 -29.67 15.34
N ASN A 5 -19.07 -28.80 15.36
CA ASN A 5 -18.95 -27.39 14.97
C ASN A 5 -18.12 -26.56 15.96
N ARG A 6 -18.08 -26.92 17.26
CA ARG A 6 -17.38 -26.10 18.27
C ARG A 6 -15.87 -26.01 18.01
N LYS A 7 -15.21 -27.10 17.61
CA LYS A 7 -13.76 -27.10 17.35
C LYS A 7 -13.40 -26.28 16.11
N VAL A 8 -14.21 -26.41 15.05
CA VAL A 8 -14.05 -25.65 13.80
C VAL A 8 -14.29 -24.16 14.05
N PHE A 9 -15.37 -23.83 14.76
CA PHE A 9 -15.69 -22.45 15.13
C PHE A 9 -14.57 -21.82 15.97
N VAL A 10 -14.08 -22.50 17.01
CA VAL A 10 -12.97 -22.01 17.83
C VAL A 10 -11.70 -21.79 17.00
N LEU A 11 -11.37 -22.70 16.07
CA LEU A 11 -10.22 -22.54 15.19
C LEU A 11 -10.36 -21.31 14.29
N ILE A 12 -11.54 -21.13 13.68
CA ILE A 12 -11.83 -20.00 12.79
C ILE A 12 -11.78 -18.68 13.56
N SER A 13 -12.50 -18.57 14.69
CA SER A 13 -12.49 -17.38 15.53
C SER A 13 -11.08 -17.04 16.02
N PHE A 14 -10.28 -18.05 16.34
CA PHE A 14 -8.91 -17.82 16.77
C PHE A 14 -8.00 -17.41 15.59
N GLY A 15 -8.19 -17.97 14.40
CA GLY A 15 -7.51 -17.52 13.19
C GLY A 15 -7.78 -16.04 12.87
N PHE A 16 -9.05 -15.60 12.98
CA PHE A 16 -9.40 -14.17 12.84
C PHE A 16 -8.67 -13.29 13.85
N PHE A 17 -8.56 -13.73 15.10
CA PHE A 17 -7.80 -13.00 16.12
C PHE A 17 -6.31 -12.91 15.77
N VAL A 18 -5.69 -14.02 15.37
CA VAL A 18 -4.27 -14.06 14.97
C VAL A 18 -4.00 -13.10 13.82
N HIS A 19 -4.80 -13.14 12.76
CA HIS A 19 -4.59 -12.31 11.58
C HIS A 19 -4.93 -10.83 11.83
N GLY A 20 -5.96 -10.54 12.63
CA GLY A 20 -6.22 -9.17 13.10
C GLY A 20 -5.04 -8.60 13.91
N LEU A 21 -4.40 -9.44 14.73
CA LEU A 21 -3.21 -9.07 15.49
C LEU A 21 -2.01 -8.79 14.58
N VAL A 22 -1.75 -9.66 13.61
CA VAL A 22 -0.62 -9.54 12.66
C VAL A 22 -0.79 -8.31 11.77
N LEU A 23 -2.01 -8.07 11.26
CA LEU A 23 -2.34 -6.86 10.51
C LEU A 23 -2.07 -5.59 11.34
N LYS A 24 -2.56 -5.53 12.58
CA LYS A 24 -2.33 -4.37 13.47
C LYS A 24 -0.85 -4.21 13.82
N ALA A 25 -0.13 -5.31 14.02
CA ALA A 25 1.31 -5.27 14.27
C ALA A 25 2.09 -4.71 13.08
N ALA A 26 1.74 -5.05 11.84
CA ALA A 26 2.39 -4.51 10.65
C ALA A 26 2.35 -2.97 10.62
N PHE A 27 1.22 -2.36 10.98
CA PHE A 27 1.12 -0.91 11.10
C PHE A 27 1.99 -0.34 12.22
N ASP A 28 2.05 -0.98 13.39
CA ASP A 28 2.89 -0.50 14.50
C ASP A 28 4.39 -0.73 14.28
N ILE A 29 4.77 -1.73 13.46
CA ILE A 29 6.16 -2.04 13.09
C ILE A 29 6.66 -1.04 12.02
N TYR A 30 5.87 -0.75 10.99
CA TYR A 30 6.36 -0.01 9.81
C TYR A 30 5.81 1.41 9.68
N PHE A 31 4.65 1.73 10.26
CA PHE A 31 3.93 2.98 10.04
C PHE A 31 3.68 3.77 11.33
N SER A 32 4.60 3.67 12.29
CA SER A 32 4.54 4.48 13.52
C SER A 32 5.00 5.92 13.25
N SER A 33 4.29 6.89 13.84
CA SER A 33 4.56 8.32 13.66
C SER A 33 5.95 8.71 14.17
N PRO A 34 6.80 9.37 13.36
CA PRO A 34 8.12 9.84 13.78
C PRO A 34 8.06 11.17 14.55
N ILE A 35 6.90 11.83 14.58
CA ILE A 35 6.72 13.14 15.20
C ILE A 35 6.69 12.98 16.73
N ASP A 36 7.53 13.74 17.41
CA ASP A 36 7.58 13.78 18.88
C ASP A 36 7.20 15.16 19.40
N ASN A 37 7.03 15.24 20.72
CA ASN A 37 6.68 16.46 21.45
C ASN A 37 7.63 16.66 22.64
N GLY A 38 7.70 17.89 23.16
CA GLY A 38 8.47 18.23 24.36
C GLY A 38 9.92 18.64 24.10
N MET A 39 10.28 18.93 22.85
CA MET A 39 11.55 19.57 22.49
C MET A 39 11.53 21.05 22.87
N THR A 40 12.68 21.60 23.24
CA THR A 40 12.83 23.04 23.47
C THR A 40 13.00 23.75 22.12
N PRO A 41 12.18 24.77 21.79
CA PRO A 41 12.37 25.54 20.56
C PRO A 41 13.74 26.22 20.52
N ILE A 42 14.43 26.13 19.38
CA ILE A 42 15.75 26.75 19.18
C ILE A 42 15.65 27.87 18.16
N LEU A 43 15.98 29.07 18.59
CA LEU A 43 16.00 30.27 17.75
C LEU A 43 17.11 30.18 16.69
N SER A 44 16.78 30.45 15.43
CA SER A 44 17.75 30.45 14.34
C SER A 44 18.81 31.54 14.51
N THR A 45 18.41 32.79 14.76
CA THR A 45 19.31 33.91 15.02
C THR A 45 18.61 35.07 15.75
N ASN A 46 19.39 35.87 16.48
CA ASN A 46 18.96 37.15 17.04
C ASN A 46 19.15 38.34 16.07
N LYS A 47 19.84 38.12 14.93
CA LYS A 47 20.17 39.14 13.92
C LYS A 47 19.64 38.67 12.56
N PRO A 48 18.32 38.55 12.39
CA PRO A 48 17.79 38.11 11.11
C PRO A 48 18.15 39.08 9.98
N PRO A 49 18.49 38.57 8.79
CA PRO A 49 18.80 39.42 7.66
C PRO A 49 17.56 40.08 7.04
N ALA A 50 16.35 39.57 7.33
CA ALA A 50 15.09 40.15 6.90
C ALA A 50 14.07 40.25 8.05
N LYS A 51 13.15 41.19 7.90
CA LYS A 51 12.01 41.38 8.80
C LYS A 51 10.79 40.60 8.35
N ARG A 52 10.63 40.49 7.03
CA ARG A 52 9.49 39.86 6.35
C ARG A 52 9.98 38.85 5.34
N LEU A 53 9.24 37.76 5.21
CA LEU A 53 9.44 36.74 4.19
C LEU A 53 8.14 36.58 3.40
N VAL A 54 8.25 36.69 2.07
CA VAL A 54 7.15 36.36 1.15
C VAL A 54 7.48 35.04 0.47
N LEU A 55 6.70 34.01 0.77
CA LEU A 55 6.83 32.67 0.23
C LEU A 55 5.74 32.44 -0.81
N PHE A 56 6.15 32.17 -2.05
CA PHE A 56 5.28 31.75 -3.14
C PHE A 56 5.47 30.25 -3.37
N VAL A 57 4.38 29.48 -3.28
CA VAL A 57 4.38 28.05 -3.64
C VAL A 57 3.41 27.84 -4.80
N ALA A 58 3.96 27.56 -5.97
CA ALA A 58 3.24 27.24 -7.19
C ALA A 58 2.97 25.74 -7.26
N ASP A 59 1.76 25.33 -6.84
CA ASP A 59 1.37 23.92 -6.73
C ASP A 59 1.53 23.20 -8.09
N GLY A 60 2.08 21.98 -8.06
CA GLY A 60 2.26 21.13 -9.25
C GLY A 60 3.33 21.60 -10.26
N LEU A 61 4.08 22.67 -9.96
CA LEU A 61 5.10 23.20 -10.88
C LEU A 61 6.40 22.38 -10.85
N ARG A 62 6.58 21.53 -11.87
CA ARG A 62 7.86 20.84 -12.11
C ARG A 62 8.99 21.79 -12.51
N ALA A 63 10.22 21.51 -12.06
CA ALA A 63 11.41 22.34 -12.30
C ALA A 63 11.70 22.60 -13.79
N GLU A 64 11.44 21.60 -14.64
CA GLU A 64 11.58 21.72 -16.10
C GLU A 64 10.74 22.85 -16.71
N GLY A 65 9.59 23.17 -16.11
CA GLY A 65 8.69 24.23 -16.58
C GLY A 65 9.31 25.63 -16.59
N ILE A 66 10.35 25.85 -15.78
CA ILE A 66 11.13 27.10 -15.72
C ILE A 66 12.55 26.92 -16.28
N PHE A 67 13.21 25.81 -15.93
CA PHE A 67 14.64 25.60 -16.19
C PHE A 67 14.95 24.76 -17.44
N GLY A 68 13.94 24.20 -18.10
CA GLY A 68 14.14 23.42 -19.33
C GLY A 68 14.67 24.27 -20.48
N GLU A 69 15.49 23.67 -21.36
CA GLU A 69 16.20 24.36 -22.44
C GLU A 69 15.27 25.16 -23.38
N ASN A 70 14.02 24.73 -23.54
CA ASN A 70 13.00 25.38 -24.39
C ASN A 70 11.85 26.03 -23.58
N GLN A 71 12.03 26.22 -22.26
CA GLN A 71 10.97 26.67 -21.35
C GLN A 71 11.30 27.99 -20.65
N THR A 72 12.47 28.57 -20.93
CA THR A 72 12.92 29.85 -20.35
C THR A 72 11.97 31.00 -20.65
N GLU A 73 11.27 30.96 -21.78
CA GLU A 73 10.25 31.95 -22.18
C GLU A 73 8.95 31.87 -21.36
N ASN A 74 8.70 30.76 -20.64
CA ASN A 74 7.49 30.64 -19.82
C ASN A 74 7.56 31.51 -18.57
N ALA A 75 8.76 31.73 -18.02
CA ALA A 75 8.98 32.47 -16.79
C ALA A 75 10.18 33.45 -16.92
N PRO A 76 10.06 34.48 -17.78
CA PRO A 76 11.16 35.39 -18.07
C PRO A 76 11.63 36.19 -16.84
N ASN A 77 10.72 36.54 -15.91
CA ASN A 77 11.08 37.35 -14.76
C ASN A 77 11.85 36.53 -13.70
N LEU A 78 11.37 35.34 -13.37
CA LEU A 78 12.05 34.40 -12.47
C LEU A 78 13.42 34.01 -13.03
N ASN A 79 13.53 33.76 -14.35
CA ASN A 79 14.82 33.52 -14.99
C ASN A 79 15.75 34.73 -14.91
N LYS A 80 15.24 35.96 -15.07
CA LYS A 80 16.01 37.19 -14.89
C LYS A 80 16.48 37.35 -13.43
N ILE A 81 15.64 37.05 -12.43
CA ILE A 81 16.03 37.09 -11.01
C ILE A 81 17.21 36.15 -10.76
N LYS A 82 17.07 34.89 -11.18
CA LYS A 82 18.12 33.86 -11.13
C LYS A 82 19.44 34.32 -11.75
N GLN A 83 19.40 35.06 -12.87
CA GLN A 83 20.60 35.49 -13.59
C GLN A 83 21.26 36.75 -13.02
N THR A 84 20.51 37.59 -12.29
CA THR A 84 20.94 38.95 -11.94
C THR A 84 21.09 39.22 -10.46
N ARG A 85 20.17 38.73 -9.61
CA ARG A 85 20.03 39.22 -8.22
C ARG A 85 19.50 38.20 -7.21
N GLY A 86 19.41 36.93 -7.58
CA GLY A 86 18.94 35.85 -6.70
C GLY A 86 19.93 34.69 -6.59
N SER A 87 19.51 33.67 -5.83
CA SER A 87 20.08 32.32 -5.79
C SER A 87 19.03 31.33 -6.25
N TRP A 88 19.46 30.19 -6.82
CA TRP A 88 18.53 29.23 -7.41
C TRP A 88 19.05 27.79 -7.40
N GLY A 89 18.11 26.84 -7.49
CA GLY A 89 18.38 25.41 -7.52
C GLY A 89 17.14 24.57 -7.78
N ILE A 90 17.31 23.26 -7.71
CA ILE A 90 16.19 22.31 -7.63
C ILE A 90 15.98 21.90 -6.17
N ALA A 91 14.74 21.97 -5.72
CA ALA A 91 14.32 21.33 -4.48
C ALA A 91 13.82 19.91 -4.80
N HIS A 92 14.50 18.92 -4.24
CA HIS A 92 14.19 17.51 -4.41
C HIS A 92 13.12 17.11 -3.38
N THR A 93 11.89 16.91 -3.86
CA THR A 93 10.79 16.41 -3.03
C THR A 93 10.85 14.89 -2.90
N ARG A 94 10.22 14.36 -1.86
CA ARG A 94 10.00 12.94 -1.67
C ARG A 94 8.53 12.64 -1.88
N VAL A 95 8.32 11.51 -2.52
CA VAL A 95 7.11 10.70 -2.48
C VAL A 95 6.47 10.55 -1.08
N PRO A 96 5.13 10.58 -0.96
CA PRO A 96 4.16 10.91 -2.01
C PRO A 96 4.29 12.37 -2.47
N THR A 97 4.37 12.57 -3.79
CA THR A 97 4.38 13.89 -4.45
C THR A 97 2.95 14.40 -4.57
N GLU A 98 2.32 14.61 -3.42
CA GLU A 98 0.98 15.15 -3.25
C GLU A 98 1.09 16.50 -2.54
N SER A 99 0.12 17.39 -2.76
CA SER A 99 0.25 18.78 -2.33
C SER A 99 0.46 18.91 -0.82
N ARG A 100 -0.31 18.17 -0.02
CA ARG A 100 -0.19 18.21 1.45
C ARG A 100 1.20 17.75 1.95
N PRO A 101 1.70 16.53 1.63
CA PRO A 101 3.06 16.12 1.95
C PRO A 101 4.14 17.12 1.55
N GLY A 102 4.05 17.70 0.35
CA GLY A 102 5.02 18.69 -0.13
C GLY A 102 5.02 19.96 0.74
N HIS A 103 3.85 20.46 1.10
CA HIS A 103 3.71 21.61 2.00
C HIS A 103 4.17 21.32 3.44
N VAL A 104 3.92 20.11 3.95
CA VAL A 104 4.47 19.64 5.25
C VAL A 104 6.00 19.63 5.21
N ALA A 105 6.61 19.17 4.11
CA ALA A 105 8.05 19.19 3.95
C ALA A 105 8.61 20.63 3.88
N LEU A 106 8.00 21.49 3.06
CA LEU A 106 8.42 22.88 2.87
C LEU A 106 8.40 23.70 4.17
N LEU A 107 7.35 23.54 4.97
CA LEU A 107 7.08 24.40 6.13
C LEU A 107 7.38 23.73 7.48
N GLY A 108 7.27 22.41 7.58
CA GLY A 108 7.60 21.64 8.80
C GLY A 108 9.02 21.10 8.82
N GLY A 109 9.71 21.03 7.68
CA GLY A 109 11.03 20.42 7.57
C GLY A 109 11.02 18.91 7.85
N ILE A 110 9.87 18.26 7.74
CA ILE A 110 9.68 16.83 7.99
C ILE A 110 9.09 16.15 6.77
N TYR A 111 9.44 14.89 6.58
CA TYR A 111 8.70 14.05 5.62
C TYR A 111 7.37 13.63 6.22
N GLU A 112 6.44 13.32 5.33
CA GLU A 112 5.07 12.97 5.69
C GLU A 112 5.00 11.77 6.66
N ASP A 113 4.06 11.84 7.61
CA ASP A 113 3.91 10.84 8.66
C ASP A 113 3.34 9.53 8.07
N PRO A 114 4.08 8.40 8.11
CA PRO A 114 3.61 7.12 7.59
C PRO A 114 2.24 6.67 8.13
N SER A 115 1.86 7.10 9.34
CA SER A 115 0.56 6.78 9.95
C SER A 115 -0.63 7.49 9.27
N ALA A 116 -0.38 8.58 8.52
CA ALA A 116 -1.41 9.29 7.77
C ALA A 116 -2.00 8.46 6.62
N LEU A 117 -1.36 7.34 6.27
CA LEU A 117 -1.91 6.32 5.37
C LEU A 117 -3.33 5.89 5.73
N LEU A 118 -3.61 5.72 7.03
CA LEU A 118 -4.94 5.29 7.51
C LEU A 118 -6.03 6.34 7.28
N LYS A 119 -5.65 7.58 6.98
CA LYS A 119 -6.54 8.69 6.64
C LYS A 119 -6.48 9.05 5.15
N GLY A 120 -5.86 8.19 4.33
CA GLY A 120 -5.65 8.43 2.91
C GLY A 120 -4.88 9.73 2.66
N TRP A 121 -4.02 10.14 3.59
CA TRP A 121 -3.21 11.37 3.51
C TRP A 121 -4.02 12.67 3.39
N LYS A 122 -5.32 12.61 3.69
CA LYS A 122 -6.19 13.80 3.70
C LYS A 122 -6.05 14.61 4.99
N VAL A 123 -5.65 13.96 6.09
CA VAL A 123 -5.55 14.57 7.42
C VAL A 123 -4.28 14.08 8.11
N ASN A 124 -3.52 14.99 8.72
CA ASN A 124 -2.36 14.58 9.51
C ASN A 124 -2.87 14.00 10.85
N PRO A 125 -2.60 12.71 11.14
CA PRO A 125 -3.08 12.07 12.36
C PRO A 125 -2.39 12.63 13.61
N VAL A 126 -1.23 13.27 13.46
CA VAL A 126 -0.46 13.88 14.54
C VAL A 126 -0.20 15.34 14.20
N ASP A 127 -0.29 16.22 15.18
CA ASP A 127 0.02 17.64 14.98
C ASP A 127 1.53 17.84 14.87
N PHE A 128 1.93 18.81 14.06
CA PHE A 128 3.32 19.12 13.80
C PHE A 128 3.53 20.63 13.82
N ASP A 129 4.75 21.00 14.17
CA ASP A 129 5.19 22.38 14.19
C ASP A 129 5.72 22.81 12.81
N SER A 130 5.63 24.10 12.50
CA SER A 130 6.04 24.64 11.20
C SER A 130 6.57 26.07 11.30
N VAL A 131 7.17 26.56 10.21
CA VAL A 131 7.59 27.96 10.04
C VAL A 131 6.42 28.92 10.28
N ILE A 132 5.18 28.53 9.93
CA ILE A 132 3.99 29.34 10.20
C ILE A 132 3.74 29.43 11.72
N ASN A 133 3.79 28.31 12.43
CA ASN A 133 3.57 28.27 13.88
C ASN A 133 4.66 29.07 14.64
N GLN A 134 5.91 28.98 14.19
CA GLN A 134 7.06 29.68 14.79
C GLN A 134 7.17 31.15 14.37
N SER A 135 6.40 31.60 13.38
CA SER A 135 6.40 33.00 12.95
C SER A 135 5.85 33.93 14.04
N ARG A 136 6.27 35.19 14.01
CA ARG A 136 5.68 36.22 14.87
C ARG A 136 4.24 36.51 14.46
N ASN A 137 4.04 36.67 13.16
CA ASN A 137 2.74 36.73 12.51
C ASN A 137 2.86 36.02 11.15
N ALA A 138 1.82 35.29 10.77
CA ALA A 138 1.70 34.68 9.46
C ALA A 138 0.38 35.08 8.80
N TRP A 139 0.46 35.54 7.56
CA TRP A 139 -0.71 35.70 6.70
C TRP A 139 -0.62 34.69 5.55
N CYS A 140 -1.64 33.85 5.42
CA CYS A 140 -1.65 32.75 4.46
C CYS A 140 -2.86 32.88 3.53
N TRP A 141 -2.62 32.85 2.23
CA TRP A 141 -3.66 32.89 1.19
C TRP A 141 -3.60 31.66 0.30
N GLY A 142 -4.76 31.10 -0.04
CA GLY A 142 -4.88 30.05 -1.05
C GLY A 142 -5.91 28.98 -0.69
N GLY A 143 -5.70 27.77 -1.22
CA GLY A 143 -6.63 26.64 -1.06
C GLY A 143 -6.91 26.27 0.40
N PRO A 144 -8.18 26.12 0.82
CA PRO A 144 -8.56 25.78 2.20
C PRO A 144 -8.02 24.41 2.65
N SER A 145 -7.77 23.49 1.72
CA SER A 145 -7.20 22.18 2.03
C SER A 145 -5.74 22.25 2.53
N ILE A 146 -4.99 23.28 2.12
CA ILE A 146 -3.59 23.47 2.46
C ILE A 146 -3.43 24.43 3.64
N ILE A 147 -3.97 25.66 3.55
CA ILE A 147 -3.64 26.68 4.55
C ILE A 147 -4.24 26.37 5.94
N ASN A 148 -5.41 25.71 5.97
CA ASN A 148 -6.10 25.38 7.22
C ASN A 148 -5.36 24.33 8.06
N MET A 149 -4.46 23.53 7.46
CA MET A 149 -3.75 22.49 8.22
C MET A 149 -2.70 23.06 9.19
N PHE A 150 -2.26 24.29 8.99
CA PHE A 150 -1.21 24.94 9.79
C PHE A 150 -1.73 25.73 10.99
N ASN A 151 -3.06 25.92 11.12
CA ASN A 151 -3.66 26.61 12.26
C ASN A 151 -4.80 25.82 12.92
N LYS A 152 -4.54 24.56 13.30
CA LYS A 152 -5.55 23.72 13.97
C LYS A 152 -5.96 24.24 15.35
N ASP A 153 -5.03 24.90 16.05
CA ASP A 153 -5.23 25.43 17.40
C ASP A 153 -5.81 26.85 17.43
N ASP A 154 -6.18 27.40 16.26
CA ASP A 154 -6.73 28.76 16.10
C ASP A 154 -5.86 29.84 16.78
N LEU A 155 -4.55 29.76 16.55
CA LEU A 155 -3.58 30.70 17.11
C LEU A 155 -3.80 32.08 16.50
N PRO A 156 -3.88 33.15 17.33
CA PRO A 156 -4.35 34.47 16.89
C PRO A 156 -3.37 35.20 15.96
N HIS A 157 -2.10 34.81 15.95
CA HIS A 157 -1.07 35.39 15.08
C HIS A 157 -1.01 34.75 13.69
N ILE A 158 -1.86 33.76 13.42
CA ILE A 158 -1.95 33.09 12.12
C ILE A 158 -3.28 33.48 11.46
N HIS A 159 -3.20 34.20 10.35
CA HIS A 159 -4.33 34.73 9.61
C HIS A 159 -4.51 33.96 8.31
N LEU A 160 -5.63 33.24 8.19
CA LEU A 160 -5.94 32.40 7.03
C LEU A 160 -6.99 33.06 6.15
N HIS A 161 -6.71 33.14 4.85
CA HIS A 161 -7.59 33.70 3.84
C HIS A 161 -7.74 32.69 2.68
N SER A 162 -8.86 31.97 2.64
CA SER A 162 -9.14 30.99 1.58
C SER A 162 -10.32 31.42 0.72
N TYR A 163 -10.24 31.13 -0.58
CA TYR A 163 -11.41 31.09 -1.45
C TYR A 163 -12.34 29.92 -1.08
N ASP A 164 -13.59 29.96 -1.57
CA ASP A 164 -14.53 28.85 -1.38
C ASP A 164 -14.03 27.59 -2.11
N SER A 165 -14.04 26.45 -1.42
CA SER A 165 -13.68 25.14 -1.99
C SER A 165 -14.46 24.79 -3.26
N SER A 166 -15.67 25.33 -3.47
CA SER A 166 -16.45 25.11 -4.70
C SER A 166 -15.80 25.72 -5.95
N LEU A 167 -14.85 26.64 -5.78
CA LEU A 167 -14.11 27.26 -6.87
C LEU A 167 -12.97 26.37 -7.41
N GLU A 168 -12.61 25.30 -6.70
CA GLU A 168 -11.65 24.27 -7.12
C GLU A 168 -12.28 23.24 -8.11
N ASP A 169 -13.07 23.71 -9.08
CA ASP A 169 -13.68 22.84 -10.10
C ASP A 169 -12.71 22.60 -11.28
N PHE A 170 -12.06 21.44 -11.28
CA PHE A 170 -11.13 20.99 -12.33
C PHE A 170 -11.77 20.85 -13.72
N GLY A 171 -13.10 20.86 -13.84
CA GLY A 171 -13.81 20.85 -15.11
C GLY A 171 -13.98 22.22 -15.76
N ASN A 172 -13.63 23.30 -15.05
CA ASN A 172 -13.77 24.66 -15.53
C ASN A 172 -12.51 25.12 -16.29
N ASN A 173 -12.70 25.78 -17.44
CA ASN A 173 -11.59 26.21 -18.32
C ASN A 173 -10.74 27.37 -17.74
N ASN A 174 -11.10 27.93 -16.58
CA ASN A 174 -10.39 29.06 -15.99
C ASN A 174 -9.45 28.64 -14.86
N THR A 175 -8.31 28.04 -15.21
CA THR A 175 -7.28 27.58 -14.25
C THR A 175 -6.46 28.72 -13.64
N ILE A 176 -6.61 29.97 -14.12
CA ILE A 176 -5.90 31.15 -13.59
C ILE A 176 -6.68 31.80 -12.44
N GLY A 177 -7.99 31.59 -12.38
CA GLY A 177 -8.88 32.33 -11.47
C GLY A 177 -8.48 32.23 -9.99
N LEU A 178 -8.00 31.07 -9.54
CA LEU A 178 -7.59 30.87 -8.15
C LEU A 178 -6.30 31.64 -7.80
N ASP A 179 -5.32 31.64 -8.71
CA ASP A 179 -4.08 32.40 -8.51
C ASP A 179 -4.36 33.91 -8.55
N LEU A 180 -5.24 34.35 -9.45
CA LEU A 180 -5.68 35.75 -9.53
C LEU A 180 -6.32 36.20 -8.21
N TRP A 181 -7.21 35.39 -7.64
CA TRP A 181 -7.83 35.68 -6.35
C TRP A 181 -6.77 35.91 -5.25
N VAL A 182 -5.77 35.03 -5.17
CA VAL A 182 -4.68 35.16 -4.18
C VAL A 182 -3.92 36.47 -4.37
N PHE A 183 -3.54 36.80 -5.61
CA PHE A 183 -2.83 38.04 -5.89
C PHE A 183 -3.66 39.29 -5.60
N ASP A 184 -4.96 39.29 -5.91
CA ASP A 184 -5.85 40.42 -5.67
C ASP A 184 -6.08 40.66 -4.17
N GLU A 185 -6.28 39.59 -3.40
CA GLU A 185 -6.41 39.66 -1.93
C GLU A 185 -5.14 40.19 -1.27
N VAL A 186 -3.97 39.67 -1.66
CA VAL A 186 -2.68 40.14 -1.13
C VAL A 186 -2.46 41.61 -1.51
N ASN A 187 -2.72 41.98 -2.77
CA ASN A 187 -2.60 43.37 -3.20
C ASN A 187 -3.50 44.30 -2.38
N SER A 188 -4.77 43.92 -2.19
CA SER A 188 -5.73 44.70 -1.41
C SER A 188 -5.30 44.82 0.05
N PHE A 189 -4.83 43.73 0.65
CA PHE A 189 -4.37 43.70 2.04
C PHE A 189 -3.13 44.59 2.25
N ILE A 190 -2.12 44.48 1.39
CA ILE A 190 -0.86 45.22 1.54
C ILE A 190 -1.05 46.72 1.26
N GLN A 191 -1.91 47.08 0.29
CA GLN A 191 -2.23 48.50 0.04
C GLN A 191 -2.88 49.19 1.25
N GLN A 192 -3.68 48.46 2.04
CA GLN A 192 -4.27 49.00 3.28
C GLN A 192 -3.23 49.33 4.36
N GLN A 193 -2.02 48.78 4.26
CA GLN A 193 -0.94 49.02 5.25
C GLN A 193 -0.13 50.28 4.99
N LYS A 194 -0.41 51.01 3.90
CA LYS A 194 0.32 52.21 3.47
C LYS A 194 0.38 53.32 4.52
N THR A 195 -0.63 53.42 5.38
CA THR A 195 -0.77 54.49 6.38
C THR A 195 -0.27 54.10 7.77
N CYS A 196 0.27 52.89 7.96
CA CYS A 196 0.64 52.42 9.29
C CYS A 196 2.11 52.70 9.62
N ASP A 197 2.35 53.81 10.32
CA ASP A 197 3.70 54.25 10.70
C ASP A 197 4.35 53.33 11.75
N VAL A 198 3.55 52.75 12.65
CA VAL A 198 3.98 51.79 13.71
C VAL A 198 3.18 50.49 13.58
N CYS A 199 3.42 49.73 12.50
CA CYS A 199 2.78 48.43 12.28
C CYS A 199 3.65 47.24 12.70
N GLU A 200 2.97 46.14 13.03
CA GLU A 200 3.53 44.81 13.26
C GLU A 200 4.37 44.32 12.06
N PHE A 201 4.05 44.74 10.83
CA PHE A 201 4.78 44.41 9.60
C PHE A 201 6.24 44.93 9.55
N LYS A 202 6.60 45.93 10.36
CA LYS A 202 7.97 46.47 10.46
C LYS A 202 8.84 45.70 11.46
N GLN A 203 8.26 44.74 12.19
CA GLN A 203 8.96 43.86 13.12
C GLN A 203 9.57 42.65 12.40
N THR A 204 10.50 41.96 13.06
CA THR A 204 11.09 40.71 12.55
C THR A 204 10.17 39.52 12.80
N GLY A 205 10.30 38.48 11.97
CA GLY A 205 9.55 37.24 12.12
C GLY A 205 8.21 37.19 11.39
N ASN A 206 7.93 38.10 10.45
CA ASN A 206 6.67 38.12 9.71
C ASN A 206 6.75 37.23 8.45
N LEU A 207 5.73 36.38 8.25
CA LEU A 207 5.61 35.50 7.10
C LEU A 207 4.35 35.84 6.27
N PHE A 208 4.50 35.89 4.96
CA PHE A 208 3.42 36.00 3.99
C PHE A 208 3.49 34.78 3.07
N PHE A 209 2.51 33.88 3.18
CA PHE A 209 2.48 32.62 2.43
C PHE A 209 1.38 32.68 1.38
N LEU A 210 1.78 32.57 0.11
CA LEU A 210 0.89 32.57 -1.05
C LEU A 210 0.93 31.17 -1.68
N HIS A 211 -0.16 30.42 -1.51
CA HIS A 211 -0.37 29.12 -2.14
C HIS A 211 -1.15 29.31 -3.46
N LEU A 212 -0.52 28.93 -4.58
CA LEU A 212 -0.99 29.18 -5.94
C LEU A 212 -1.34 27.84 -6.62
N LEU A 213 -2.64 27.48 -6.64
CA LEU A 213 -3.15 26.18 -7.09
C LEU A 213 -3.35 26.08 -8.62
N GLY A 214 -3.30 27.19 -9.34
CA GLY A 214 -3.70 27.23 -10.74
C GLY A 214 -2.85 26.34 -11.65
N ILE A 215 -1.54 26.26 -11.41
CA ILE A 215 -0.62 25.46 -12.24
C ILE A 215 -0.92 23.96 -12.13
N ASP A 216 -1.14 23.43 -10.92
CA ASP A 216 -1.55 22.04 -10.71
C ASP A 216 -2.87 21.73 -11.41
N THR A 217 -3.87 22.61 -11.25
CA THR A 217 -5.18 22.49 -11.91
C THR A 217 -5.02 22.39 -13.43
N ALA A 218 -4.18 23.24 -14.03
CA ALA A 218 -3.88 23.19 -15.45
C ALA A 218 -3.10 21.93 -15.85
N GLY A 219 -2.24 21.42 -14.97
CA GLY A 219 -1.48 20.18 -15.17
C GLY A 219 -2.40 18.96 -15.27
N HIS A 220 -3.38 18.83 -14.37
CA HIS A 220 -4.38 17.76 -14.43
C HIS A 220 -5.29 17.87 -15.66
N ALA A 221 -5.84 19.06 -15.91
CA ALA A 221 -6.82 19.28 -16.97
C ALA A 221 -6.20 19.22 -18.38
N PHE A 222 -5.07 19.90 -18.58
CA PHE A 222 -4.51 20.14 -19.93
C PHE A 222 -3.13 19.53 -20.17
N LYS A 223 -2.46 19.03 -19.12
CA LYS A 223 -1.14 18.38 -19.15
C LYS A 223 0.02 19.39 -19.23
N PRO A 224 1.21 19.08 -18.69
CA PRO A 224 2.30 20.07 -18.54
C PRO A 224 2.91 20.66 -19.82
N ASN A 225 2.64 20.08 -20.99
CA ASN A 225 3.15 20.59 -22.27
C ASN A 225 2.14 21.48 -23.02
N SER A 226 0.93 21.65 -22.47
CA SER A 226 -0.14 22.45 -23.07
C SER A 226 0.13 23.95 -23.04
N LEU A 227 -0.63 24.69 -23.84
CA LEU A 227 -0.55 26.15 -23.86
C LEU A 227 -1.12 26.74 -22.57
N GLU A 228 -2.17 26.12 -22.02
CA GLU A 228 -2.86 26.48 -20.79
C GLU A 228 -1.90 26.41 -19.59
N TYR A 229 -1.19 25.29 -19.44
CA TYR A 229 -0.19 25.14 -18.37
C TYR A 229 0.92 26.19 -18.46
N LYS A 230 1.45 26.45 -19.66
CA LYS A 230 2.49 27.47 -19.88
C LYS A 230 1.97 28.89 -19.64
N LYS A 231 0.72 29.18 -20.01
CA LYS A 231 0.06 30.46 -19.72
C LYS A 231 -0.11 30.69 -18.22
N ASN A 232 -0.45 29.65 -17.45
CA ASN A 232 -0.50 29.74 -15.99
C ASN A 232 0.87 30.06 -15.39
N ILE A 233 1.94 29.38 -15.83
CA ILE A 233 3.32 29.70 -15.40
C ILE A 233 3.64 31.17 -15.67
N ARG A 234 3.35 31.65 -16.89
CA ARG A 234 3.61 33.03 -17.27
C ARG A 234 2.79 34.04 -16.45
N PHE A 235 1.53 33.72 -16.18
CA PHE A 235 0.67 34.56 -15.33
C PHE A 235 1.24 34.68 -13.91
N VAL A 236 1.68 33.57 -13.31
CA VAL A 236 2.32 33.57 -11.99
C VAL A 236 3.63 34.38 -12.02
N ASP A 237 4.48 34.16 -13.02
CA ASP A 237 5.74 34.90 -13.21
C ASP A 237 5.55 36.42 -13.29
N GLU A 238 4.54 36.88 -14.04
CA GLU A 238 4.22 38.30 -14.19
C GLU A 238 3.68 38.94 -12.89
N ASN A 239 2.86 38.21 -12.13
CA ASN A 239 2.26 38.75 -10.90
C ASN A 239 3.22 38.71 -9.69
N ILE A 240 4.18 37.78 -9.64
CA ILE A 240 5.24 37.77 -8.61
C ILE A 240 6.00 39.10 -8.61
N VAL A 241 6.33 39.64 -9.79
CA VAL A 241 7.03 40.93 -9.90
C VAL A 241 6.16 42.09 -9.41
N LYS A 242 4.84 42.04 -9.64
CA LYS A 242 3.91 43.07 -9.14
C LYS A 242 3.82 43.04 -7.62
N ILE A 243 3.74 41.85 -7.01
CA ILE A 243 3.73 41.69 -5.56
C ILE A 243 5.05 42.18 -4.95
N GLU A 244 6.20 41.80 -5.52
CA GLU A 244 7.49 42.32 -5.08
C GLU A 244 7.52 43.86 -5.15
N HIS A 245 7.12 44.45 -6.28
CA HIS A 245 7.08 45.90 -6.43
C HIS A 245 6.18 46.57 -5.39
N LEU A 246 5.03 45.96 -5.08
CA LEU A 246 4.11 46.43 -4.05
C LEU A 246 4.76 46.43 -2.66
N PHE A 247 5.38 45.31 -2.27
CA PHE A 247 6.06 45.18 -0.98
C PHE A 247 7.22 46.18 -0.86
N GLU A 248 8.05 46.34 -1.88
CA GLU A 248 9.17 47.30 -1.86
C GLU A 248 8.70 48.76 -1.88
N THR A 249 7.50 49.04 -2.42
CA THR A 249 6.91 50.38 -2.41
C THR A 249 6.31 50.73 -1.05
N ILE A 250 5.60 49.79 -0.43
CA ILE A 250 4.95 50.01 0.88
C ILE A 250 5.97 49.91 2.03
N PHE A 251 6.98 49.04 1.90
CA PHE A 251 8.04 48.82 2.88
C PHE A 251 9.43 49.09 2.27
N PRO A 252 9.81 50.36 2.05
CA PRO A 252 11.06 50.72 1.37
C PRO A 252 12.33 50.57 2.25
N ASP A 253 12.29 49.71 3.28
CA ASP A 253 13.39 49.46 4.22
C ASP A 253 14.36 48.36 3.73
N LYS A 254 14.12 47.80 2.53
CA LYS A 254 14.89 46.70 1.91
C LYS A 254 15.09 45.50 2.84
N SER A 255 14.13 45.24 3.74
CA SER A 255 14.22 44.18 4.76
C SER A 255 13.23 43.04 4.48
N THR A 256 12.91 42.79 3.20
CA THR A 256 12.01 41.72 2.76
C THR A 256 12.79 40.67 1.96
N SER A 257 12.64 39.39 2.32
CA SER A 257 13.12 38.26 1.53
C SER A 257 11.96 37.64 0.75
N TYR A 258 12.26 37.09 -0.42
CA TYR A 258 11.30 36.41 -1.27
C TYR A 258 11.82 35.02 -1.63
N VAL A 259 10.95 34.02 -1.54
CA VAL A 259 11.26 32.64 -1.92
C VAL A 259 10.13 32.12 -2.81
N PHE A 260 10.49 31.60 -3.99
CA PHE A 260 9.59 30.95 -4.93
C PHE A 260 9.95 29.48 -5.06
N THR A 261 8.96 28.60 -4.89
CA THR A 261 9.14 27.17 -5.06
C THR A 261 7.84 26.44 -5.41
N ALA A 262 7.85 25.12 -5.40
CA ALA A 262 6.68 24.26 -5.55
C ALA A 262 6.74 23.10 -4.55
N ASP A 263 5.59 22.52 -4.26
CA ASP A 263 5.40 21.37 -3.39
C ASP A 263 5.66 20.03 -4.09
N HIS A 264 5.29 19.92 -5.37
CA HIS A 264 5.68 18.82 -6.25
C HIS A 264 5.68 19.25 -7.72
N GLY A 265 6.15 18.35 -8.58
CA GLY A 265 6.00 18.48 -10.01
C GLY A 265 4.85 17.64 -10.56
N MET A 266 4.89 17.35 -11.86
CA MET A 266 3.78 16.71 -12.57
C MET A 266 4.32 15.85 -13.73
N THR A 267 3.80 14.63 -13.87
CA THR A 267 4.13 13.76 -15.02
C THR A 267 3.60 14.33 -16.33
N ASN A 268 4.14 13.85 -17.46
CA ASN A 268 3.63 14.21 -18.80
C ASN A 268 2.14 13.85 -19.02
N TRP A 269 1.59 12.95 -18.20
CA TRP A 269 0.18 12.56 -18.25
C TRP A 269 -0.72 13.42 -17.38
N GLY A 270 -0.18 14.45 -16.71
CA GLY A 270 -0.96 15.30 -15.78
C GLY A 270 -1.47 14.49 -14.60
N SER A 271 -0.55 13.74 -13.98
CA SER A 271 -0.74 13.02 -12.73
C SER A 271 0.50 13.23 -11.87
N HIS A 272 0.33 13.15 -10.55
CA HIS A 272 1.42 13.13 -9.57
C HIS A 272 1.12 12.08 -8.48
N GLY A 273 1.90 12.06 -7.39
CA GLY A 273 1.79 11.10 -6.27
C GLY A 273 2.84 9.97 -6.30
N SER A 274 3.62 9.87 -7.39
CA SER A 274 4.68 8.87 -7.59
C SER A 274 6.08 9.51 -7.60
N GLY A 275 7.09 8.71 -7.95
CA GLY A 275 8.51 9.07 -7.82
C GLY A 275 9.22 9.41 -9.12
N SER A 276 8.54 9.82 -10.20
CA SER A 276 9.26 10.22 -11.41
C SER A 276 10.04 11.52 -11.21
N ASP A 277 11.13 11.71 -11.95
CA ASP A 277 11.94 12.95 -11.87
C ASP A 277 11.11 14.21 -12.13
N HIS A 278 10.10 14.13 -13.01
CA HIS A 278 9.19 15.25 -13.27
C HIS A 278 8.28 15.60 -12.10
N GLU A 279 8.01 14.64 -11.20
CA GLU A 279 7.24 14.84 -9.97
C GLU A 279 8.14 15.27 -8.81
N THR A 280 9.37 14.74 -8.76
CA THR A 280 10.26 14.90 -7.61
C THR A 280 11.18 16.11 -7.67
N THR A 281 11.20 16.83 -8.80
CA THR A 281 12.03 18.03 -8.98
C THR A 281 11.17 19.29 -9.10
N THR A 282 11.35 20.21 -8.15
CA THR A 282 10.64 21.49 -8.09
C THR A 282 11.62 22.67 -8.20
N PRO A 283 11.22 23.81 -8.77
CA PRO A 283 12.09 24.98 -8.82
C PRO A 283 12.29 25.56 -7.42
N LEU A 284 13.47 26.12 -7.15
CA LEU A 284 13.73 26.96 -5.99
C LEU A 284 14.47 28.21 -6.44
N ILE A 285 13.90 29.38 -6.18
CA ILE A 285 14.51 30.68 -6.47
C ILE A 285 14.28 31.59 -5.25
N ALA A 286 15.35 32.18 -4.73
CA ALA A 286 15.28 33.11 -3.61
C ALA A 286 15.97 34.44 -3.97
N TRP A 287 15.46 35.56 -3.44
CA TRP A 287 16.03 36.89 -3.65
C TRP A 287 15.60 37.88 -2.54
N GLY A 288 16.17 39.09 -2.57
CA GLY A 288 15.87 40.14 -1.59
C GLY A 288 16.83 40.14 -0.40
N ALA A 289 16.36 40.64 0.74
CA ALA A 289 17.17 40.78 1.95
C ALA A 289 17.75 39.43 2.40
N GLY A 290 19.03 39.40 2.76
CA GLY A 290 19.67 38.18 3.28
C GLY A 290 19.96 37.08 2.27
N ILE A 291 19.65 37.27 0.99
CA ILE A 291 19.92 36.26 -0.04
C ILE A 291 21.22 36.56 -0.77
N LYS A 292 22.05 35.53 -0.92
CA LYS A 292 23.27 35.58 -1.72
C LYS A 292 22.93 35.68 -3.21
N ILE A 293 23.67 36.50 -3.93
CA ILE A 293 23.58 36.54 -5.40
C ILE A 293 24.53 35.47 -5.93
N GLU A 294 23.98 34.40 -6.50
CA GLU A 294 24.76 33.28 -7.02
C GLU A 294 24.15 32.77 -8.33
N LYS A 295 24.99 32.70 -9.37
CA LYS A 295 24.56 32.24 -10.70
C LYS A 295 24.63 30.72 -10.81
N LYS A 296 25.46 30.07 -9.98
CA LYS A 296 25.60 28.61 -9.97
C LYS A 296 24.38 27.96 -9.30
N ARG A 297 23.85 26.91 -9.92
CA ARG A 297 22.78 26.06 -9.39
C ARG A 297 23.17 25.46 -8.02
N LYS A 298 22.27 25.54 -7.04
CA LYS A 298 22.42 25.00 -5.68
C LYS A 298 21.20 24.18 -5.26
N ASP A 299 21.27 22.88 -5.47
CA ASP A 299 20.16 21.98 -5.13
C ASP A 299 20.05 21.73 -3.63
N VAL A 300 18.82 21.48 -3.17
CA VAL A 300 18.49 21.20 -1.77
C VAL A 300 17.48 20.07 -1.67
N GLN A 301 17.34 19.45 -0.50
CA GLN A 301 16.16 18.64 -0.20
C GLN A 301 14.99 19.57 0.10
N GLN A 302 13.76 19.18 -0.23
CA GLN A 302 12.60 20.05 0.03
C GLN A 302 12.43 20.42 1.50
N ILE A 303 12.78 19.51 2.42
CA ILE A 303 12.75 19.77 3.88
C ILE A 303 13.78 20.82 4.33
N ASP A 304 14.82 21.09 3.54
CA ASP A 304 15.85 22.09 3.84
C ASP A 304 15.31 23.52 3.64
N ILE A 305 14.15 23.67 3.00
CA ILE A 305 13.51 24.98 2.82
C ILE A 305 13.00 25.50 4.17
N ALA A 306 12.44 24.67 5.05
CA ALA A 306 11.97 25.11 6.37
C ALA A 306 13.04 25.83 7.21
N PRO A 307 14.27 25.29 7.39
CA PRO A 307 15.33 26.02 8.07
C PRO A 307 15.83 27.24 7.28
N LEU A 308 15.81 27.24 5.94
CA LEU A 308 16.09 28.45 5.16
C LEU A 308 15.13 29.59 5.52
N LEU A 309 13.82 29.31 5.50
CA LEU A 309 12.79 30.30 5.81
C LEU A 309 12.94 30.82 7.24
N SER A 310 13.17 29.91 8.20
CA SER A 310 13.35 30.26 9.62
C SER A 310 14.53 31.21 9.83
N ALA A 311 15.66 30.94 9.18
CA ALA A 311 16.88 31.72 9.29
C ALA A 311 16.76 33.13 8.66
N LEU A 312 15.98 33.29 7.59
CA LEU A 312 15.80 34.59 6.92
C LEU A 312 15.12 35.61 7.82
N ILE A 313 14.14 35.20 8.62
CA ILE A 313 13.34 36.08 9.48
C ILE A 313 13.62 35.93 10.99
N GLY A 314 14.55 35.04 11.37
CA GLY A 314 15.06 34.94 12.74
C GLY A 314 14.05 34.36 13.71
N ILE A 315 13.34 33.33 13.29
CA ILE A 315 12.39 32.58 14.13
C ILE A 315 12.99 31.25 14.54
N ASN A 316 12.30 30.49 15.40
CA ASN A 316 12.76 29.16 15.77
C ASN A 316 12.72 28.23 14.56
N TYR A 317 13.67 27.30 14.50
CA TYR A 317 13.52 26.16 13.60
C TYR A 317 12.33 25.31 14.07
N PRO A 318 11.48 24.78 13.15
CA PRO A 318 10.39 23.90 13.54
C PRO A 318 10.93 22.72 14.37
N ILE A 319 10.28 22.41 15.49
CA ILE A 319 10.89 21.56 16.52
C ILE A 319 11.23 20.14 16.02
N ASN A 320 10.45 19.62 15.06
CA ASN A 320 10.67 18.29 14.48
C ASN A 320 11.47 18.33 13.16
N SER A 321 11.91 19.50 12.70
CA SER A 321 12.61 19.66 11.42
C SER A 321 13.83 18.73 11.33
N LEU A 322 13.95 18.05 10.19
CA LEU A 322 15.10 17.25 9.76
C LEU A 322 15.94 17.98 8.71
N GLY A 323 15.51 19.19 8.31
CA GLY A 323 16.16 19.98 7.27
C GLY A 323 17.53 20.51 7.69
N ARG A 324 18.43 20.56 6.71
CA ARG A 324 19.76 21.17 6.81
C ARG A 324 19.70 22.61 6.32
N LEU A 325 20.28 23.55 7.05
CA LEU A 325 20.31 24.95 6.62
C LEU A 325 21.08 25.12 5.28
N PRO A 326 20.44 25.62 4.20
CA PRO A 326 21.10 25.91 2.92
C PRO A 326 21.97 27.17 2.99
N VAL A 327 23.12 27.09 3.66
CA VAL A 327 24.02 28.22 3.90
C VAL A 327 24.48 28.94 2.63
N ASP A 328 24.51 28.23 1.50
CA ASP A 328 24.91 28.78 0.20
C ASP A 328 23.90 29.82 -0.35
N TYR A 329 22.66 29.85 0.17
CA TYR A 329 21.64 30.84 -0.18
C TYR A 329 21.72 32.13 0.64
N LEU A 330 22.46 32.14 1.76
CA LEU A 330 22.43 33.23 2.73
C LEU A 330 23.57 34.24 2.53
N ALA A 331 23.23 35.53 2.57
CA ALA A 331 24.15 36.66 2.60
C ALA A 331 24.04 37.38 3.95
N THR A 332 24.86 36.95 4.91
CA THR A 332 24.96 37.59 6.24
C THR A 332 26.41 37.56 6.73
N SER A 333 26.70 38.25 7.84
CA SER A 333 28.03 38.18 8.47
C SER A 333 28.37 36.75 8.84
N LEU A 334 29.63 36.35 8.69
CA LEU A 334 30.03 34.97 8.94
C LEU A 334 29.71 34.51 10.39
N ASP A 335 29.84 35.39 11.39
CA ASP A 335 29.45 35.09 12.78
C ASP A 335 27.97 34.73 12.92
N ASN A 336 27.10 35.46 12.20
CA ASN A 336 25.66 35.19 12.19
C ASN A 336 25.33 33.89 11.46
N LEU A 337 26.03 33.61 10.35
CA LEU A 337 25.89 32.37 9.61
C LEU A 337 26.30 31.17 10.48
N ALA A 338 27.42 31.27 11.20
CA ALA A 338 27.86 30.25 12.15
C ALA A 338 26.85 30.04 13.29
N GLN A 339 26.27 31.12 13.82
CA GLN A 339 25.20 31.02 14.81
C GLN A 339 24.01 30.23 14.26
N MET A 340 23.52 30.55 13.05
CA MET A 340 22.39 29.84 12.43
C MET A 340 22.70 28.34 12.24
N MET A 341 23.91 28.01 11.77
CA MET A 341 24.33 26.61 11.59
C MET A 341 24.37 25.84 12.91
N ILE A 342 24.95 26.44 13.96
CA ILE A 342 24.99 25.83 15.29
C ILE A 342 23.56 25.69 15.86
N SER A 343 22.69 26.68 15.68
CA SER A 343 21.29 26.59 16.10
C SER A 343 20.53 25.46 15.38
N ASN A 344 20.78 25.25 14.08
CA ASN A 344 20.16 24.14 13.33
C ASN A 344 20.63 22.79 13.86
N VAL A 345 21.92 22.65 14.17
CA VAL A 345 22.46 21.46 14.86
C VAL A 345 21.80 21.27 16.23
N LEU A 346 21.67 22.33 17.03
CA LEU A 346 21.09 22.25 18.38
C LEU A 346 19.62 21.84 18.37
N GLN A 347 18.83 22.27 17.37
CA GLN A 347 17.45 21.81 17.23
C GLN A 347 17.40 20.28 17.00
N LEU A 348 18.24 19.75 16.13
CA LEU A 348 18.34 18.30 15.89
C LEU A 348 18.88 17.52 17.10
N VAL A 349 19.78 18.14 17.88
CA VAL A 349 20.25 17.58 19.15
C VAL A 349 19.09 17.41 20.13
N GLU A 350 18.14 18.35 20.18
CA GLU A 350 16.96 18.21 21.04
C GLU A 350 16.05 17.07 20.60
N THR A 351 15.78 16.94 19.29
CA THR A 351 15.02 15.80 18.74
C THR A 351 15.67 14.47 19.10
N PHE A 352 16.99 14.37 18.90
CA PHE A 352 17.77 13.17 19.24
C PHE A 352 17.72 12.87 20.75
N ASN A 353 17.93 13.88 21.60
CA ASN A 353 17.95 13.73 23.06
C ASN A 353 16.59 13.34 23.62
N ILE A 354 15.49 13.92 23.14
CA ILE A 354 14.14 13.56 23.58
C ILE A 354 13.85 12.08 23.25
N LYS A 355 14.10 11.66 22.01
CA LYS A 355 13.92 10.26 21.59
C LYS A 355 14.80 9.32 22.42
N ARG A 356 16.09 9.65 22.57
CA ARG A 356 17.05 8.89 23.38
C ARG A 356 16.62 8.77 24.83
N ASN A 357 16.31 9.88 25.50
CA ASN A 357 15.98 9.93 26.93
C ASN A 357 14.67 9.21 27.22
N ARG A 358 13.71 9.25 26.30
CA ARG A 358 12.48 8.46 26.39
C ARG A 358 12.77 6.96 26.39
N ARG A 359 13.66 6.49 25.51
CA ARG A 359 14.07 5.07 25.48
C ARG A 359 14.93 4.70 26.67
N MET A 360 15.86 5.56 27.08
CA MET A 360 16.77 5.32 28.20
C MET A 360 16.04 5.22 29.55
N ARG A 361 15.05 6.08 29.81
CA ARG A 361 14.26 6.04 31.06
C ARG A 361 13.41 4.79 31.18
N ASN A 362 12.93 4.30 30.05
CA ASN A 362 11.94 3.24 30.02
C ASN A 362 12.58 1.87 29.80
N ALA A 363 13.64 1.74 29.00
CA ALA A 363 14.23 0.44 28.66
C ALA A 363 14.95 -0.21 29.85
N ILE A 364 14.66 -1.49 30.10
CA ILE A 364 15.33 -2.31 31.14
C ILE A 364 16.82 -2.45 30.83
N ARG A 365 17.15 -2.73 29.58
CA ARG A 365 18.51 -2.71 29.05
C ARG A 365 18.55 -1.74 27.89
N PHE A 366 18.96 -0.53 28.18
CA PHE A 366 19.17 0.49 27.16
C PHE A 366 20.39 0.14 26.31
N VAL A 367 20.19 0.02 25.00
CA VAL A 367 21.25 -0.11 24.00
C VAL A 367 21.37 1.25 23.32
N PRO A 368 22.47 1.99 23.54
CA PRO A 368 22.63 3.28 22.89
C PRO A 368 22.89 3.10 21.39
N PHE A 369 22.48 4.10 20.60
CA PHE A 369 22.95 4.23 19.22
C PHE A 369 24.48 4.25 19.19
N GLN A 370 25.08 3.49 18.27
CA GLN A 370 26.53 3.38 18.20
C GLN A 370 27.16 4.68 17.69
N GLY A 371 28.31 5.05 18.26
CA GLY A 371 29.17 6.08 17.67
C GLY A 371 29.33 7.38 18.46
N VAL A 372 28.50 7.68 19.47
CA VAL A 372 28.67 8.91 20.30
C VAL A 372 28.09 8.72 21.71
N THR A 373 28.90 8.97 22.74
CA THR A 373 28.41 9.13 24.14
C THR A 373 27.86 10.54 24.37
N THR A 374 27.16 10.79 25.48
CA THR A 374 26.69 12.17 25.80
C THR A 374 27.85 13.17 25.86
N GLN A 375 28.96 12.74 26.46
CA GLN A 375 30.19 13.54 26.56
C GLN A 375 30.78 13.84 25.18
N GLU A 376 30.74 12.88 24.27
CA GLU A 376 31.24 13.06 22.91
C GLU A 376 30.31 13.98 22.09
N LEU A 377 28.98 13.91 22.27
CA LEU A 377 28.06 14.85 21.63
C LEU A 377 28.31 16.28 22.12
N GLU A 378 28.43 16.46 23.44
CA GLU A 378 28.79 17.75 24.05
C GLU A 378 30.14 18.26 23.55
N SER A 379 31.14 17.38 23.43
CA SER A 379 32.46 17.72 22.88
C SER A 379 32.38 18.14 21.41
N ARG A 380 31.55 17.50 20.59
CA ARG A 380 31.34 17.89 19.19
C ARG A 380 30.65 19.25 19.09
N ILE A 381 29.64 19.51 19.91
CA ILE A 381 28.98 20.83 20.00
C ILE A 381 29.98 21.90 20.45
N ALA A 382 30.81 21.62 21.46
CA ALA A 382 31.86 22.51 21.92
C ALA A 382 32.90 22.77 20.81
N HIS A 383 33.24 21.75 20.02
CA HIS A 383 34.12 21.88 18.86
C HIS A 383 33.52 22.81 17.79
N LEU A 384 32.23 22.70 17.46
CA LEU A 384 31.58 23.63 16.54
C LEU A 384 31.63 25.08 17.05
N LYS A 385 31.36 25.30 18.34
CA LYS A 385 31.49 26.63 18.97
C LYS A 385 32.92 27.15 18.91
N HIS A 386 33.91 26.29 19.11
CA HIS A 386 35.32 26.64 18.99
C HIS A 386 35.70 27.02 17.55
N LEU A 387 35.30 26.22 16.54
CA LEU A 387 35.49 26.55 15.12
C LEU A 387 34.86 27.90 14.74
N SER A 388 33.66 28.18 15.27
CA SER A 388 33.02 29.49 15.12
C SER A 388 33.85 30.62 15.73
N SER A 389 34.43 30.43 16.93
CA SER A 389 35.30 31.44 17.56
C SER A 389 36.60 31.70 16.80
N LEU A 390 37.11 30.68 16.10
CA LEU A 390 38.29 30.77 15.25
C LEU A 390 38.00 31.25 13.81
N GLN A 391 36.73 31.52 13.48
CA GLN A 391 36.29 31.92 12.13
C GLN A 391 36.64 30.90 11.03
N GLN A 392 36.70 29.61 11.37
CA GLN A 392 36.97 28.51 10.42
C GLN A 392 35.65 27.98 9.80
N PHE A 393 35.04 28.77 8.92
CA PHE A 393 33.68 28.50 8.42
C PHE A 393 33.53 27.25 7.55
N ASP A 394 34.51 26.94 6.69
CA ASP A 394 34.44 25.74 5.84
C ASP A 394 34.48 24.46 6.67
N SER A 395 35.31 24.44 7.71
CA SER A 395 35.38 23.35 8.69
C SER A 395 34.08 23.28 9.52
N LEU A 396 33.56 24.42 9.97
CA LEU A 396 32.30 24.48 10.70
C LEU A 396 31.14 23.90 9.86
N LYS A 397 31.06 24.24 8.58
CA LYS A 397 30.05 23.72 7.65
C LYS A 397 30.15 22.21 7.53
N THR A 398 31.34 21.72 7.21
CA THR A 398 31.59 20.30 7.01
C THR A 398 31.28 19.48 8.27
N GLU A 399 31.70 19.94 9.44
CA GLU A 399 31.46 19.23 10.70
C GLU A 399 29.99 19.34 11.17
N SER A 400 29.30 20.45 10.88
CA SER A 400 27.86 20.58 11.14
C SER A 400 27.05 19.61 10.29
N GLU A 401 27.35 19.49 8.99
CA GLU A 401 26.68 18.56 8.08
C GLU A 401 26.85 17.10 8.52
N LYS A 402 28.07 16.69 8.89
CA LYS A 402 28.36 15.36 9.43
C LYS A 402 27.60 15.08 10.73
N LEU A 403 27.52 16.08 11.62
CA LEU A 403 26.81 15.91 12.88
C LEU A 403 25.29 15.82 12.67
N ILE A 404 24.73 16.59 11.74
CA ILE A 404 23.31 16.50 11.38
C ILE A 404 22.98 15.10 10.84
N GLU A 405 23.79 14.56 9.93
CA GLU A 405 23.62 13.19 9.42
C GLU A 405 23.56 12.16 10.55
N PHE A 406 24.53 12.23 11.46
CA PHE A 406 24.58 11.37 12.64
C PHE A 406 23.34 11.52 13.54
N LEU A 407 22.86 12.75 13.76
CA LEU A 407 21.70 13.02 14.61
C LEU A 407 20.40 12.49 14.00
N ILE A 408 20.24 12.57 12.68
CA ILE A 408 19.09 12.02 11.95
C ILE A 408 19.10 10.49 12.05
N GLU A 409 20.21 9.84 11.73
CA GLU A 409 20.35 8.37 11.84
C GLU A 409 20.09 7.87 13.27
N GLY A 410 20.62 8.59 14.26
CA GLY A 410 20.42 8.28 15.66
C GLY A 410 18.97 8.48 16.13
N SER A 411 18.30 9.51 15.60
CA SER A 411 16.87 9.75 15.86
C SER A 411 16.01 8.63 15.27
N ASP A 412 16.31 8.18 14.05
CA ASP A 412 15.64 7.06 13.40
C ASP A 412 15.86 5.74 14.16
N TYR A 413 17.06 5.52 14.71
CA TYR A 413 17.35 4.36 15.56
C TYR A 413 16.45 4.33 16.81
N TYR A 414 16.34 5.44 17.54
CA TYR A 414 15.51 5.49 18.76
C TYR A 414 14.02 5.50 18.46
N HIS A 415 13.61 6.01 17.30
CA HIS A 415 12.24 5.87 16.80
C HIS A 415 11.89 4.39 16.64
N ASN A 416 12.72 3.66 15.90
CA ASN A 416 12.52 2.24 15.54
C ASN A 416 13.01 1.24 16.61
N TYR A 417 13.31 1.70 17.84
CA TYR A 417 13.97 0.90 18.88
C TYR A 417 13.28 -0.44 19.18
N TYR A 418 11.94 -0.49 19.14
CA TYR A 418 11.15 -1.70 19.40
C TYR A 418 10.67 -2.42 18.13
N GLN A 419 11.01 -1.92 16.94
CA GLN A 419 10.57 -2.49 15.67
C GLN A 419 10.98 -3.96 15.53
N LEU A 420 12.28 -4.25 15.67
CA LEU A 420 12.82 -5.61 15.57
C LEU A 420 12.28 -6.55 16.68
N PRO A 421 12.27 -6.16 17.98
CA PRO A 421 11.64 -6.97 19.03
C PRO A 421 10.18 -7.37 18.75
N ILE A 422 9.36 -6.43 18.26
CA ILE A 422 7.96 -6.70 17.93
C ILE A 422 7.88 -7.63 16.72
N LEU A 423 8.65 -7.35 15.67
CA LEU A 423 8.71 -8.20 14.47
C LEU A 423 9.10 -9.64 14.83
N VAL A 424 10.13 -9.83 15.67
CA VAL A 424 10.53 -11.16 16.16
C VAL A 424 9.42 -11.80 16.99
N SER A 425 8.78 -11.07 17.90
CA SER A 425 7.69 -11.58 18.73
C SER A 425 6.51 -12.09 17.89
N ILE A 426 6.09 -11.30 16.90
CA ILE A 426 5.02 -11.65 15.97
C ILE A 426 5.42 -12.85 15.11
N THR A 427 6.64 -12.87 14.56
CA THR A 427 7.16 -14.00 13.79
C THR A 427 7.15 -15.29 14.60
N VAL A 428 7.64 -15.28 15.85
CA VAL A 428 7.60 -16.46 16.74
C VAL A 428 6.16 -16.91 17.00
N GLY A 429 5.25 -15.97 17.23
CA GLY A 429 3.83 -16.26 17.42
C GLY A 429 3.17 -16.88 16.19
N ILE A 430 3.43 -16.36 14.99
CA ILE A 430 2.93 -16.92 13.71
C ILE A 430 3.54 -18.31 13.45
N VAL A 431 4.84 -18.50 13.68
CA VAL A 431 5.47 -19.81 13.54
C VAL A 431 4.86 -20.82 14.50
N ALA A 432 4.61 -20.42 15.76
CA ALA A 432 3.91 -21.27 16.72
C ALA A 432 2.46 -21.57 16.30
N TRP A 433 1.78 -20.62 15.64
CA TRP A 433 0.46 -20.81 15.04
C TRP A 433 0.48 -21.81 13.88
N ILE A 434 1.45 -21.73 12.97
CA ILE A 434 1.65 -22.71 11.89
C ILE A 434 1.90 -24.11 12.46
N VAL A 435 2.73 -24.23 13.51
CA VAL A 435 2.95 -25.50 14.21
C VAL A 435 1.67 -26.01 14.86
N TYR A 436 0.87 -25.12 15.46
CA TYR A 436 -0.42 -25.48 16.05
C TYR A 436 -1.39 -26.01 14.98
N LEU A 437 -1.46 -25.38 13.81
CA LEU A 437 -2.22 -25.88 12.67
C LEU A 437 -1.73 -27.27 12.22
N ALA A 438 -0.41 -27.48 12.17
CA ALA A 438 0.18 -28.76 11.79
C ALA A 438 -0.27 -29.91 12.71
N THR A 439 -0.51 -29.65 14.00
CA THR A 439 -0.96 -30.70 14.95
C THR A 439 -2.36 -31.24 14.66
N PHE A 440 -3.21 -30.56 13.88
CA PHE A 440 -4.50 -31.12 13.43
C PHE A 440 -4.33 -32.21 12.36
N ASN A 441 -3.18 -32.21 11.66
CA ASN A 441 -2.89 -33.17 10.61
C ASN A 441 -2.34 -34.51 11.15
N VAL A 442 -2.04 -34.60 12.43
CA VAL A 442 -1.38 -35.76 13.05
C VAL A 442 -2.38 -36.67 13.75
N ARG A 443 -2.28 -37.97 13.49
CA ARG A 443 -3.03 -38.99 14.23
C ARG A 443 -2.25 -39.48 15.43
N VAL A 444 -2.90 -39.53 16.58
CA VAL A 444 -2.35 -40.06 17.82
C VAL A 444 -2.95 -41.45 18.08
N SER A 445 -2.10 -42.44 18.35
CA SER A 445 -2.53 -43.79 18.73
C SER A 445 -3.25 -43.79 20.08
N GLN A 446 -4.35 -44.52 20.19
CA GLN A 446 -5.22 -44.57 21.38
C GLN A 446 -4.49 -45.00 22.68
N ASN A 447 -3.31 -45.62 22.58
CA ASN A 447 -2.52 -46.07 23.73
C ASN A 447 -1.65 -45.00 24.41
N THR A 448 -1.71 -43.74 23.97
CA THR A 448 -0.98 -42.66 24.66
C THR A 448 -1.81 -42.09 25.82
N SER A 449 -1.52 -42.56 27.03
CA SER A 449 -2.07 -42.03 28.28
C SER A 449 -1.96 -40.49 28.32
N ARG A 450 -3.11 -39.81 28.36
CA ARG A 450 -3.22 -38.38 28.71
C ARG A 450 -2.74 -38.18 30.15
N ARG A 451 -1.44 -38.00 30.35
CA ARG A 451 -0.88 -37.73 31.68
C ARG A 451 -1.47 -36.42 32.22
N LYS A 452 -2.03 -36.46 33.44
CA LYS A 452 -2.52 -35.30 34.23
C LYS A 452 -1.43 -34.29 34.64
N ILE A 453 -0.19 -34.45 34.14
CA ILE A 453 1.00 -33.65 34.48
C ILE A 453 0.92 -32.23 33.88
N THR A 454 0.00 -31.96 32.96
CA THR A 454 -0.08 -30.69 32.22
C THR A 454 -0.53 -29.48 33.04
N ILE A 455 -1.50 -29.58 33.96
CA ILE A 455 -2.07 -28.39 34.61
C ILE A 455 -1.08 -27.74 35.59
N TYR A 456 -0.45 -28.54 36.47
CA TYR A 456 0.54 -28.02 37.42
C TYR A 456 1.78 -27.45 36.71
N PHE A 457 2.28 -28.14 35.68
CA PHE A 457 3.37 -27.64 34.85
C PHE A 457 3.00 -26.33 34.15
N GLU A 458 1.78 -26.24 33.59
CA GLU A 458 1.32 -25.02 32.93
C GLU A 458 1.24 -23.83 33.89
N VAL A 459 0.70 -24.02 35.09
CA VAL A 459 0.62 -22.96 36.09
C VAL A 459 2.01 -22.55 36.56
N LEU A 460 2.86 -23.52 36.93
CA LEU A 460 4.20 -23.26 37.46
C LEU A 460 5.14 -22.60 36.45
N VAL A 461 4.95 -22.81 35.15
CA VAL A 461 5.83 -22.24 34.11
C VAL A 461 5.24 -20.98 33.49
N PHE A 462 3.99 -21.02 33.03
CA PHE A 462 3.43 -19.92 32.25
C PHE A 462 2.95 -18.75 33.12
N VAL A 463 2.44 -18.98 34.33
CA VAL A 463 2.02 -17.86 35.21
C VAL A 463 3.22 -16.97 35.57
N PRO A 464 4.37 -17.50 36.04
CA PRO A 464 5.55 -16.66 36.26
C PRO A 464 6.05 -15.98 34.98
N LEU A 465 5.98 -16.66 33.83
CA LEU A 465 6.40 -16.08 32.55
C LEU A 465 5.50 -14.90 32.13
N TYR A 466 4.17 -15.04 32.25
CA TYR A 466 3.22 -13.96 32.01
C TYR A 466 3.43 -12.80 32.98
N LEU A 467 3.56 -13.08 34.28
CA LEU A 467 3.80 -12.04 35.27
C LEU A 467 5.13 -11.33 35.04
N ASN A 468 6.18 -12.06 34.65
CA ASN A 468 7.48 -11.49 34.34
C ASN A 468 7.39 -10.58 33.10
N VAL A 469 6.84 -11.05 31.98
CA VAL A 469 6.69 -10.19 30.80
C VAL A 469 5.80 -8.99 31.09
N LEU A 470 4.70 -9.17 31.82
CA LEU A 470 3.81 -8.07 32.20
C LEU A 470 4.56 -7.04 33.04
N TYR A 471 5.32 -7.48 34.04
CA TYR A 471 6.17 -6.63 34.87
C TYR A 471 7.20 -5.86 34.03
N LEU A 472 7.89 -6.54 33.09
CA LEU A 472 8.87 -5.90 32.20
C LEU A 472 8.23 -4.87 31.27
N LEU A 473 6.99 -5.08 30.83
CA LEU A 473 6.27 -4.13 29.96
C LEU A 473 5.75 -2.92 30.73
N ILE A 474 5.25 -3.12 31.95
CA ILE A 474 4.79 -2.04 32.85
C ILE A 474 5.94 -1.11 33.19
N ILE A 475 7.09 -1.65 33.57
CA ILE A 475 8.29 -0.85 33.88
C ILE A 475 8.73 -0.03 32.66
N GLN A 476 8.68 -0.64 31.48
CA GLN A 476 9.02 0.06 30.24
C GLN A 476 7.95 1.05 29.76
N SER A 477 6.80 1.16 30.44
CA SER A 477 5.71 2.06 30.07
C SER A 477 5.36 2.00 28.57
N LEU A 478 5.35 0.79 28.01
CA LEU A 478 5.10 0.59 26.58
C LEU A 478 3.61 0.81 26.25
N PRO A 479 3.25 1.09 24.98
CA PRO A 479 1.85 1.17 24.56
C PRO A 479 1.08 -0.12 24.84
N LEU A 480 -0.22 -0.02 25.12
CA LEU A 480 -1.07 -1.18 25.46
C LEU A 480 -1.02 -2.32 24.43
N MET A 481 -0.92 -1.99 23.14
CA MET A 481 -0.82 -3.01 22.09
C MET A 481 0.45 -3.86 22.17
N TYR A 482 1.55 -3.31 22.69
CA TYR A 482 2.80 -4.06 22.82
C TYR A 482 2.65 -5.21 23.82
N TYR A 483 1.78 -5.07 24.83
CA TYR A 483 1.44 -6.15 25.74
C TYR A 483 0.84 -7.32 24.98
N VAL A 484 -0.08 -7.05 24.05
CA VAL A 484 -0.68 -8.10 23.23
C VAL A 484 0.40 -8.77 22.36
N TYR A 485 1.29 -8.00 21.74
CA TYR A 485 2.35 -8.53 20.86
C TYR A 485 3.35 -9.41 21.59
N PHE A 486 3.81 -9.03 22.78
CA PHE A 486 4.78 -9.81 23.54
C PHE A 486 4.15 -11.00 24.30
N MET A 487 2.86 -10.93 24.64
CA MET A 487 2.14 -12.06 25.24
C MET A 487 1.69 -13.11 24.22
N PHE A 488 1.51 -12.72 22.96
CA PHE A 488 1.06 -13.61 21.90
C PHE A 488 1.93 -14.88 21.72
N PRO A 489 3.26 -14.82 21.56
CA PRO A 489 4.06 -16.04 21.43
C PRO A 489 4.00 -16.92 22.68
N ILE A 490 3.94 -16.34 23.89
CA ILE A 490 3.82 -17.11 25.14
C ILE A 490 2.50 -17.90 25.16
N PHE A 491 1.40 -17.24 24.79
CA PHE A 491 0.09 -17.85 24.67
C PHE A 491 0.09 -18.99 23.64
N MET A 492 0.72 -18.77 22.49
CA MET A 492 0.83 -19.79 21.47
C MET A 492 1.66 -21.00 21.94
N VAL A 493 2.79 -20.77 22.60
CA VAL A 493 3.62 -21.85 23.16
C VAL A 493 2.88 -22.63 24.24
N GLN A 494 2.09 -21.96 25.10
CA GLN A 494 1.24 -22.64 26.08
C GLN A 494 0.24 -23.59 25.42
N ILE A 495 -0.39 -23.15 24.34
CA ILE A 495 -1.30 -24.01 23.54
C ILE A 495 -0.54 -25.19 22.92
N LEU A 496 0.69 -24.98 22.45
CA LEU A 496 1.51 -26.06 21.88
C LEU A 496 1.90 -27.10 22.93
N VAL A 497 2.23 -26.69 24.16
CA VAL A 497 2.53 -27.62 25.27
C VAL A 497 1.32 -28.51 25.57
N ARG A 498 0.10 -27.96 25.55
CA ARG A 498 -1.15 -28.75 25.65
C ARG A 498 -1.30 -29.79 24.54
N ARG A 499 -0.65 -29.58 23.39
CA ARG A 499 -0.66 -30.48 22.23
C ARG A 499 0.66 -31.24 22.02
N HIS A 500 1.55 -31.30 23.01
CA HIS A 500 2.86 -31.96 22.90
C HIS A 500 2.80 -33.39 22.38
N VAL A 501 1.76 -34.17 22.73
CA VAL A 501 1.58 -35.55 22.24
C VAL A 501 1.49 -35.57 20.70
N PHE A 502 0.72 -34.66 20.11
CA PHE A 502 0.59 -34.54 18.66
C PHE A 502 1.92 -34.14 18.01
N ILE A 503 2.68 -33.24 18.64
CA ILE A 503 3.99 -32.81 18.14
C ILE A 503 4.98 -33.98 18.17
N SER A 504 5.05 -34.71 19.28
CA SER A 504 5.94 -35.87 19.42
C SER A 504 5.64 -36.96 18.39
N GLU A 505 4.35 -37.19 18.12
CA GLU A 505 3.92 -38.16 17.13
C GLU A 505 4.20 -37.69 15.69
N ALA A 506 4.05 -36.39 15.40
CA ALA A 506 4.45 -35.79 14.13
C ALA A 506 5.94 -36.04 13.84
N LEU A 507 6.80 -35.76 14.83
CA LEU A 507 8.24 -35.97 14.74
C LEU A 507 8.58 -37.45 14.54
N ARG A 508 7.85 -38.35 15.20
CA ARG A 508 8.02 -39.80 15.03
C ARG A 508 7.63 -40.23 13.62
N GLN A 509 6.52 -39.73 13.08
CA GLN A 509 6.06 -40.01 11.73
C GLN A 509 7.09 -39.54 10.69
N VAL A 510 7.60 -38.30 10.81
CA VAL A 510 8.66 -37.77 9.93
C VAL A 510 9.93 -38.62 9.97
N LYS A 511 10.35 -39.06 11.16
CA LYS A 511 11.49 -39.98 11.30
C LYS A 511 11.23 -41.31 10.62
N SER A 512 10.03 -41.88 10.78
CA SER A 512 9.65 -43.18 10.20
C SER A 512 9.48 -43.15 8.68
N SER A 513 9.01 -42.05 8.11
CA SER A 513 8.83 -41.87 6.66
C SER A 513 10.12 -41.50 5.92
N GLY A 514 11.22 -41.28 6.66
CA GLY A 514 12.51 -40.83 6.13
C GLY A 514 12.63 -39.30 6.14
N PHE A 515 13.43 -38.78 7.08
CA PHE A 515 13.64 -37.34 7.27
C PHE A 515 14.10 -36.62 5.98
N ARG A 516 15.02 -37.21 5.21
CA ARG A 516 15.52 -36.61 3.96
C ARG A 516 14.41 -36.41 2.91
N ALA A 517 13.50 -37.38 2.79
CA ALA A 517 12.38 -37.28 1.84
C ALA A 517 11.37 -36.23 2.29
N ALA A 518 11.03 -36.19 3.58
CA ALA A 518 10.15 -35.16 4.15
C ALA A 518 10.74 -33.76 4.02
N LEU A 519 12.05 -33.60 4.29
CA LEU A 519 12.76 -32.34 4.12
C LEU A 519 12.78 -31.90 2.64
N GLY A 520 13.04 -32.82 1.72
CA GLY A 520 12.99 -32.54 0.29
C GLY A 520 11.61 -32.05 -0.18
N GLN A 521 10.53 -32.70 0.28
CA GLN A 521 9.17 -32.24 -0.01
C GLN A 521 8.88 -30.87 0.58
N PHE A 522 9.28 -30.62 1.83
CA PHE A 522 9.11 -29.33 2.49
C PHE A 522 9.84 -28.20 1.72
N VAL A 523 11.08 -28.44 1.29
CA VAL A 523 11.86 -27.49 0.48
C VAL A 523 11.18 -27.20 -0.86
N VAL A 524 10.64 -28.22 -1.54
CA VAL A 524 9.90 -28.01 -2.80
C VAL A 524 8.67 -27.13 -2.59
N TYR A 525 7.90 -27.35 -1.52
CA TYR A 525 6.76 -26.47 -1.20
C TYR A 525 7.23 -25.05 -0.86
N LEU A 526 8.29 -24.87 -0.07
CA LEU A 526 8.83 -23.54 0.22
C LEU A 526 9.27 -22.79 -1.04
N ILE A 527 9.96 -23.46 -1.98
CA ILE A 527 10.32 -22.86 -3.27
C ILE A 527 9.05 -22.46 -4.05
N GLY A 528 8.04 -23.32 -4.08
CA GLY A 528 6.76 -23.03 -4.71
C GLY A 528 6.05 -21.83 -4.10
N LEU A 529 5.96 -21.74 -2.77
CA LEU A 529 5.36 -20.61 -2.05
C LEU A 529 6.14 -19.31 -2.28
N ARG A 530 7.47 -19.36 -2.24
CA ARG A 530 8.32 -18.20 -2.55
C ARG A 530 8.10 -17.69 -3.97
N LEU A 531 7.94 -18.59 -4.94
CA LEU A 531 7.60 -18.21 -6.31
C LEU A 531 6.19 -17.62 -6.42
N LEU A 532 5.22 -18.06 -5.61
CA LEU A 532 3.91 -17.42 -5.52
C LEU A 532 4.00 -16.01 -4.93
N VAL A 533 4.81 -15.79 -3.88
CA VAL A 533 5.10 -14.47 -3.32
C VAL A 533 5.79 -13.57 -4.36
N GLN A 534 6.74 -14.13 -5.12
CA GLN A 534 7.34 -13.43 -6.26
C GLN A 534 6.31 -13.08 -7.34
N GLY A 535 5.19 -13.82 -7.43
CA GLY A 535 4.05 -13.53 -8.31
C GLY A 535 3.44 -12.14 -8.09
N PHE A 536 3.45 -11.63 -6.85
CA PHE A 536 3.04 -10.27 -6.52
C PHE A 536 4.00 -9.19 -7.06
N HIS A 537 5.26 -9.55 -7.33
CA HIS A 537 6.27 -8.64 -7.87
C HIS A 537 6.39 -8.76 -9.38
N ASN A 538 6.35 -9.99 -9.88
CA ASN A 538 6.43 -10.31 -11.29
C ASN A 538 5.62 -11.59 -11.55
N ARG A 539 4.46 -11.41 -12.20
CA ARG A 539 3.50 -12.49 -12.50
C ARG A 539 4.11 -13.62 -13.34
N LYS A 540 5.17 -13.37 -14.11
CA LYS A 540 5.88 -14.42 -14.90
C LYS A 540 6.41 -15.57 -14.03
N SER A 541 6.68 -15.33 -12.75
CA SER A 541 7.05 -16.38 -11.79
C SER A 541 5.95 -17.44 -11.62
N LEU A 542 4.68 -17.08 -11.80
CA LEU A 542 3.56 -18.02 -11.72
C LEU A 542 3.58 -19.06 -12.84
N SER A 543 4.14 -18.73 -14.01
CA SER A 543 4.37 -19.68 -15.09
C SER A 543 5.39 -20.75 -14.69
N ILE A 544 6.41 -20.39 -13.91
CA ILE A 544 7.38 -21.34 -13.33
C ILE A 544 6.68 -22.24 -12.31
N VAL A 545 5.80 -21.70 -11.47
CA VAL A 545 4.99 -22.49 -10.53
C VAL A 545 4.10 -23.49 -11.27
N MET A 546 3.48 -23.08 -12.38
CA MET A 546 2.68 -23.99 -13.22
C MET A 546 3.53 -25.12 -13.82
N TYR A 547 4.78 -24.86 -14.18
CA TYR A 547 5.71 -25.91 -14.60
C TYR A 547 6.04 -26.88 -13.44
N LEU A 548 6.22 -26.39 -12.22
CA LEU A 548 6.42 -27.24 -11.04
C LEU A 548 5.19 -28.13 -10.78
N VAL A 549 3.99 -27.56 -10.88
CA VAL A 549 2.71 -28.30 -10.77
C VAL A 549 2.59 -29.36 -11.87
N LEU A 550 2.93 -29.00 -13.12
CA LEU A 550 2.98 -29.93 -14.24
C LEU A 550 3.87 -31.14 -13.94
N VAL A 551 5.13 -30.87 -13.59
CA VAL A 551 6.16 -31.89 -13.34
C VAL A 551 5.77 -32.78 -12.15
N SER A 552 5.18 -32.21 -11.11
CA SER A 552 4.86 -32.95 -9.87
C SER A 552 3.93 -34.15 -10.10
N VAL A 553 3.04 -34.11 -11.10
CA VAL A 553 2.15 -35.23 -11.45
C VAL A 553 2.93 -36.43 -12.00
N PHE A 554 4.01 -36.20 -12.74
CA PHE A 554 4.85 -37.27 -13.31
C PHE A 554 5.71 -37.96 -12.25
N TYR A 555 6.11 -37.24 -11.20
CA TYR A 555 6.96 -37.77 -10.11
C TYR A 555 6.17 -38.28 -8.91
N SER A 556 4.88 -37.94 -8.79
CA SER A 556 4.03 -38.42 -7.70
C SER A 556 3.81 -39.92 -7.77
N LYS A 557 4.12 -40.63 -6.66
CA LYS A 557 3.90 -42.09 -6.55
C LYS A 557 2.41 -42.45 -6.67
N SER A 558 1.53 -41.65 -6.10
CA SER A 558 0.07 -41.89 -6.09
C SER A 558 -0.57 -41.70 -7.47
N LEU A 559 -0.01 -40.83 -8.30
CA LEU A 559 -0.55 -40.51 -9.63
C LEU A 559 0.15 -41.24 -10.77
N ARG A 560 1.11 -42.13 -10.47
CA ARG A 560 1.90 -42.84 -11.48
C ARG A 560 1.03 -43.65 -12.45
N HIS A 561 -0.06 -44.23 -11.94
CA HIS A 561 -0.99 -45.10 -12.67
C HIS A 561 -2.02 -44.36 -13.53
N THR A 562 -2.02 -43.02 -13.54
CA THR A 562 -2.93 -42.22 -14.38
C THR A 562 -2.66 -42.47 -15.88
N SER A 563 -3.73 -42.44 -16.68
CA SER A 563 -3.65 -42.82 -18.10
C SER A 563 -2.84 -41.81 -18.92
N ARG A 564 -2.26 -42.26 -20.04
CA ARG A 564 -1.49 -41.39 -20.94
C ARG A 564 -2.32 -40.21 -21.45
N TYR A 565 -3.60 -40.45 -21.75
CA TYR A 565 -4.56 -39.43 -22.14
C TYR A 565 -4.75 -38.35 -21.06
N GLN A 566 -4.95 -38.74 -19.80
CA GLN A 566 -5.10 -37.79 -18.68
C GLN A 566 -3.84 -36.95 -18.48
N LYS A 567 -2.64 -37.57 -18.55
CA LYS A 567 -1.36 -36.85 -18.46
C LYS A 567 -1.16 -35.87 -19.60
N THR A 568 -1.51 -36.25 -20.84
CA THR A 568 -1.44 -35.34 -22.00
C THR A 568 -2.39 -34.15 -21.81
N LEU A 569 -3.63 -34.40 -21.38
CA LEU A 569 -4.60 -33.35 -21.15
C LEU A 569 -4.16 -32.39 -20.03
N TRP A 570 -3.55 -32.92 -18.97
CA TRP A 570 -2.93 -32.13 -17.90
C TRP A 570 -1.79 -31.24 -18.41
N THR A 571 -0.90 -31.79 -19.24
CA THR A 571 0.18 -31.03 -19.86
C THR A 571 -0.35 -29.88 -20.71
N ILE A 572 -1.33 -30.14 -21.57
CA ILE A 572 -1.94 -29.11 -22.42
C ILE A 572 -2.53 -28.00 -21.54
N CYS A 573 -3.34 -28.34 -20.53
CA CYS A 573 -3.97 -27.34 -19.67
C CYS A 573 -2.95 -26.53 -18.86
N CYS A 574 -1.91 -27.17 -18.29
CA CYS A 574 -0.88 -26.46 -17.53
C CYS A 574 -0.08 -25.51 -18.44
N VAL A 575 0.32 -25.95 -19.63
CA VAL A 575 1.06 -25.12 -20.58
C VAL A 575 0.20 -23.94 -21.02
N SER A 576 -1.06 -24.17 -21.44
CA SER A 576 -1.97 -23.09 -21.82
C SER A 576 -2.14 -22.05 -20.72
N VAL A 577 -2.42 -22.48 -19.48
CA VAL A 577 -2.59 -21.57 -18.34
C VAL A 577 -1.28 -20.82 -18.00
N SER A 578 -0.11 -21.44 -18.19
CA SER A 578 1.20 -20.81 -17.93
C SER A 578 1.56 -19.67 -18.88
N LEU A 579 0.86 -19.51 -20.01
CA LEU A 579 1.11 -18.43 -20.97
C LEU A 579 0.50 -17.10 -20.52
N PHE A 580 -0.61 -17.13 -19.79
CA PHE A 580 -1.37 -15.93 -19.43
C PHE A 580 -0.62 -14.94 -18.52
N PRO A 581 0.22 -15.36 -17.56
CA PRO A 581 1.03 -14.41 -16.78
C PRO A 581 2.03 -13.58 -17.61
N PHE A 582 2.30 -13.94 -18.87
CA PHE A 582 3.10 -13.13 -19.78
C PHE A 582 2.29 -12.06 -20.52
N LEU A 583 0.96 -12.10 -20.45
CA LEU A 583 0.08 -11.15 -21.12
C LEU A 583 -0.10 -9.85 -20.31
N PRO A 584 -0.41 -8.71 -20.98
CA PRO A 584 -0.55 -7.40 -20.33
C PRO A 584 -1.66 -7.38 -19.28
N GLU A 585 -1.47 -6.63 -18.18
CA GLU A 585 -2.41 -6.53 -17.04
C GLU A 585 -3.74 -5.92 -17.42
N MET A 586 -3.68 -4.77 -18.09
CA MET A 586 -4.82 -3.98 -18.48
C MET A 586 -4.65 -3.62 -19.95
N THR A 587 -5.71 -3.79 -20.72
CA THR A 587 -5.79 -3.31 -22.08
C THR A 587 -6.99 -2.38 -22.16
N THR A 588 -6.77 -1.12 -22.47
CA THR A 588 -7.82 -0.09 -22.56
C THR A 588 -8.75 -0.28 -23.76
N THR A 589 -8.57 -1.35 -24.54
CA THR A 589 -9.31 -1.63 -25.76
C THR A 589 -9.90 -3.04 -25.74
N PHE A 590 -11.12 -3.15 -26.28
CA PHE A 590 -11.80 -4.43 -26.42
C PHE A 590 -11.18 -5.25 -27.56
N ASN A 591 -10.70 -6.46 -27.26
CA ASN A 591 -10.12 -7.36 -28.25
C ASN A 591 -11.15 -8.39 -28.74
N THR A 592 -11.80 -8.05 -29.85
CA THR A 592 -12.85 -8.88 -30.46
C THR A 592 -12.35 -10.28 -30.84
N THR A 593 -11.10 -10.39 -31.33
CA THR A 593 -10.54 -11.66 -31.80
C THR A 593 -10.33 -12.65 -30.65
N SER A 594 -9.65 -12.20 -29.59
CA SER A 594 -9.45 -13.02 -28.38
C SER A 594 -10.79 -13.40 -27.75
N TYR A 595 -11.72 -12.44 -27.68
CA TYR A 595 -13.03 -12.65 -27.09
C TYR A 595 -13.83 -13.73 -27.85
N LEU A 596 -13.89 -13.64 -29.18
CA LEU A 596 -14.58 -14.62 -30.03
C LEU A 596 -13.94 -16.00 -29.98
N LEU A 597 -12.60 -16.08 -29.95
CA LEU A 597 -11.89 -17.36 -29.83
C LEU A 597 -12.26 -18.08 -28.54
N GLY A 598 -12.18 -17.39 -27.39
CA GLY A 598 -12.59 -17.96 -26.11
C GLY A 598 -14.05 -18.38 -26.11
N TYR A 599 -14.94 -17.57 -26.68
CA TYR A 599 -16.36 -17.91 -26.83
C TYR A 599 -16.59 -19.21 -27.63
N ILE A 600 -15.93 -19.37 -28.79
CA ILE A 600 -16.08 -20.58 -29.62
C ILE A 600 -15.66 -21.81 -28.82
N LEU A 601 -14.57 -21.74 -28.04
CA LEU A 601 -14.14 -22.84 -27.18
C LEU A 601 -15.19 -23.17 -26.10
N TRP A 602 -15.78 -22.16 -25.46
CA TRP A 602 -16.87 -22.34 -24.49
C TRP A 602 -18.08 -23.07 -25.12
N CYS A 603 -18.47 -22.68 -26.34
CA CYS A 603 -19.54 -23.34 -27.08
C CYS A 603 -19.22 -24.79 -27.43
N MET A 604 -18.02 -25.07 -27.94
CA MET A 604 -17.59 -26.43 -28.27
C MET A 604 -17.58 -27.34 -27.04
N ALA A 605 -17.05 -26.86 -25.92
CA ALA A 605 -17.05 -27.61 -24.66
C ALA A 605 -18.48 -27.87 -24.17
N ALA A 606 -19.36 -26.88 -24.21
CA ALA A 606 -20.74 -27.06 -23.80
C ALA A 606 -21.53 -28.01 -24.72
N CYS A 607 -21.35 -27.94 -26.05
CA CYS A 607 -21.91 -28.91 -26.99
C CYS A 607 -21.45 -30.34 -26.68
N LYS A 608 -20.16 -30.51 -26.36
CA LYS A 608 -19.61 -31.82 -25.95
C LYS A 608 -20.24 -32.30 -24.63
N LEU A 609 -20.38 -31.41 -23.64
CA LEU A 609 -20.99 -31.73 -22.35
C LEU A 609 -22.46 -32.16 -22.49
N ILE A 610 -23.24 -31.47 -23.32
CA ILE A 610 -24.64 -31.82 -23.62
C ILE A 610 -24.70 -33.19 -24.31
N SER A 611 -23.80 -33.45 -25.26
CA SER A 611 -23.73 -34.77 -25.93
C SER A 611 -23.42 -35.91 -24.96
N CYS A 612 -22.68 -35.63 -23.89
CA CYS A 612 -22.32 -36.60 -22.85
C CYS A 612 -23.38 -36.73 -21.74
N GLN A 613 -24.15 -35.67 -21.46
CA GLN A 613 -25.21 -35.66 -20.44
C GLN A 613 -26.61 -35.66 -21.07
N LYS A 614 -27.19 -36.85 -21.26
CA LYS A 614 -28.52 -37.00 -21.88
C LYS A 614 -29.72 -36.41 -21.09
N SER A 615 -29.56 -35.81 -19.90
CA SER A 615 -30.70 -35.66 -18.96
C SER A 615 -30.88 -34.34 -18.17
N SER A 616 -30.02 -33.32 -18.27
CA SER A 616 -30.20 -32.10 -17.44
C SER A 616 -30.77 -30.92 -18.24
N LYS A 617 -32.09 -30.72 -18.19
CA LYS A 617 -32.77 -29.57 -18.82
C LYS A 617 -32.18 -28.21 -18.39
N VAL A 618 -31.74 -28.12 -17.13
CA VAL A 618 -31.13 -26.91 -16.55
C VAL A 618 -29.84 -26.52 -17.28
N ILE A 619 -28.96 -27.50 -17.53
CA ILE A 619 -27.68 -27.26 -18.21
C ILE A 619 -27.92 -26.83 -19.67
N SER A 620 -28.93 -27.41 -20.33
CA SER A 620 -29.32 -27.00 -21.68
C SER A 620 -29.82 -25.55 -21.74
N VAL A 621 -30.60 -25.10 -20.75
CA VAL A 621 -31.06 -23.70 -20.66
C VAL A 621 -29.88 -22.75 -20.39
N GLN A 622 -29.03 -23.07 -19.41
CA GLN A 622 -27.83 -22.28 -19.12
C GLN A 622 -26.92 -22.15 -20.35
N PHE A 623 -26.79 -23.23 -21.15
CA PHE A 623 -26.04 -23.21 -22.40
C PHE A 623 -26.64 -22.25 -23.43
N GLY A 624 -27.96 -22.30 -23.66
CA GLY A 624 -28.63 -21.37 -24.57
C GLY A 624 -28.36 -19.91 -24.19
N MET A 625 -28.30 -19.62 -22.89
CA MET A 625 -27.96 -18.28 -22.39
C MET A 625 -26.51 -17.89 -22.65
N VAL A 626 -25.55 -18.81 -22.46
CA VAL A 626 -24.13 -18.58 -22.80
C VAL A 626 -23.95 -18.30 -24.30
N VAL A 627 -24.62 -19.05 -25.18
CA VAL A 627 -24.52 -18.89 -26.65
C VAL A 627 -24.99 -17.50 -27.11
N LEU A 628 -26.02 -16.93 -26.47
CA LEU A 628 -26.55 -15.63 -26.84
C LEU A 628 -25.78 -14.45 -26.21
N THR A 629 -24.94 -14.70 -25.22
CA THR A 629 -24.22 -13.65 -24.46
C THR A 629 -23.27 -12.81 -25.31
N PRO A 630 -22.45 -13.37 -26.22
CA PRO A 630 -21.58 -12.56 -27.09
C PRO A 630 -22.33 -11.64 -28.03
N LEU A 631 -23.53 -12.03 -28.48
CA LEU A 631 -24.33 -11.16 -29.34
C LEU A 631 -24.65 -9.86 -28.59
N TYR A 632 -25.03 -9.98 -27.31
CA TYR A 632 -25.24 -8.83 -26.44
C TYR A 632 -23.94 -8.03 -26.21
N THR A 633 -22.87 -8.69 -25.75
CA THR A 633 -21.58 -8.01 -25.47
C THR A 633 -21.07 -7.27 -26.69
N LEU A 634 -21.05 -7.90 -27.87
CA LEU A 634 -20.59 -7.26 -29.12
C LEU A 634 -21.51 -6.12 -29.58
N SER A 635 -22.81 -6.21 -29.30
CA SER A 635 -23.76 -5.14 -29.60
C SER A 635 -23.53 -3.91 -28.71
N VAL A 636 -23.23 -4.12 -27.43
CA VAL A 636 -22.79 -3.06 -26.51
C VAL A 636 -21.45 -2.50 -26.98
N GLU A 637 -20.50 -3.35 -27.39
CA GLU A 637 -19.17 -2.92 -27.82
C GLU A 637 -19.19 -2.08 -29.09
N LYS A 638 -20.01 -2.46 -30.07
CA LYS A 638 -20.20 -1.71 -31.33
C LYS A 638 -21.13 -0.50 -31.21
N GLY A 639 -21.61 -0.17 -30.01
CA GLY A 639 -22.48 0.99 -29.78
C GLY A 639 -23.92 0.82 -30.29
N LEU A 640 -24.34 -0.42 -30.62
CA LEU A 640 -25.72 -0.72 -31.05
C LEU A 640 -26.71 -0.67 -29.86
N VAL A 641 -26.22 -0.83 -28.63
CA VAL A 641 -27.01 -0.71 -27.40
C VAL A 641 -26.60 0.57 -26.67
N THR A 642 -27.44 1.60 -26.75
CA THR A 642 -27.21 2.92 -26.15
C THR A 642 -27.35 2.91 -24.61
N SER A 643 -26.97 4.01 -23.95
CA SER A 643 -27.06 4.19 -22.48
C SER A 643 -28.47 3.94 -21.94
N ASP A 644 -29.50 4.38 -22.65
CA ASP A 644 -30.90 4.37 -22.20
C ASP A 644 -31.66 3.11 -22.65
N SER A 645 -30.97 2.13 -23.23
CA SER A 645 -31.61 0.92 -23.72
C SER A 645 -32.18 0.06 -22.58
N PRO A 646 -33.45 -0.39 -22.65
CA PRO A 646 -34.02 -1.30 -21.66
C PRO A 646 -33.28 -2.64 -21.61
N LEU A 647 -32.54 -3.01 -22.66
CA LEU A 647 -31.73 -4.24 -22.72
C LEU A 647 -30.64 -4.28 -21.64
N LYS A 648 -30.15 -3.12 -21.15
CA LYS A 648 -29.16 -3.07 -20.06
C LYS A 648 -29.75 -3.50 -18.72
N ASN A 649 -31.02 -3.18 -18.47
CA ASN A 649 -31.72 -3.65 -17.28
C ASN A 649 -31.91 -5.18 -17.33
N PHE A 650 -32.11 -5.74 -18.53
CA PHE A 650 -32.18 -7.18 -18.72
C PHE A 650 -30.81 -7.87 -18.61
N ALA A 651 -29.68 -7.19 -18.82
CA ALA A 651 -28.35 -7.78 -18.70
C ALA A 651 -28.05 -8.31 -17.28
N LEU A 652 -28.53 -7.61 -16.24
CA LEU A 652 -28.42 -8.08 -14.86
C LEU A 652 -29.21 -9.37 -14.64
N ILE A 653 -30.43 -9.45 -15.16
CA ILE A 653 -31.26 -10.67 -15.09
C ILE A 653 -30.62 -11.80 -15.90
N TRP A 654 -30.11 -11.49 -17.09
CA TRP A 654 -29.46 -12.44 -17.99
C TRP A 654 -28.20 -13.06 -17.38
N SER A 655 -27.45 -12.28 -16.60
CA SER A 655 -26.26 -12.77 -15.89
C SER A 655 -26.60 -13.53 -14.60
N LEU A 656 -27.64 -13.13 -13.86
CA LEU A 656 -28.02 -13.76 -12.59
C LEU A 656 -28.87 -15.03 -12.77
N ALA A 657 -29.73 -15.10 -13.78
CA ALA A 657 -30.63 -16.24 -13.98
C ALA A 657 -29.88 -17.59 -14.16
N PRO A 658 -28.78 -17.67 -14.94
CA PRO A 658 -27.95 -18.88 -15.01
C PRO A 658 -27.32 -19.26 -13.66
N ILE A 659 -26.97 -18.28 -12.81
CA ILE A 659 -26.42 -18.53 -11.47
C ILE A 659 -27.50 -19.11 -10.56
N VAL A 660 -28.70 -18.53 -10.56
CA VAL A 660 -29.85 -19.06 -9.80
C VAL A 660 -30.23 -20.47 -10.28
N ALA A 661 -30.12 -20.73 -11.59
CA ALA A 661 -30.41 -22.03 -12.19
C ALA A 661 -29.56 -23.18 -11.60
N ILE A 662 -28.38 -22.88 -11.03
CA ILE A 662 -27.52 -23.87 -10.34
C ILE A 662 -28.30 -24.63 -9.27
N LEU A 663 -29.18 -23.95 -8.52
CA LEU A 663 -29.96 -24.54 -7.42
C LEU A 663 -30.91 -25.66 -7.89
N PHE A 664 -31.31 -25.64 -9.16
CA PHE A 664 -32.19 -26.65 -9.78
C PHE A 664 -31.42 -27.77 -10.48
N SER A 665 -30.10 -27.64 -10.63
CA SER A 665 -29.27 -28.65 -11.28
C SER A 665 -29.13 -29.93 -10.43
N PRO A 666 -28.76 -31.07 -11.03
CA PRO A 666 -28.46 -32.28 -10.27
C PRO A 666 -27.27 -32.08 -9.30
N ILE A 667 -27.23 -32.80 -8.17
CA ILE A 667 -26.17 -32.70 -7.14
C ILE A 667 -25.00 -33.67 -7.38
N GLN A 668 -25.04 -34.41 -8.48
CA GLN A 668 -23.93 -35.20 -8.99
C GLN A 668 -22.73 -34.29 -9.22
N ILE A 669 -21.55 -34.69 -8.77
CA ILE A 669 -20.35 -33.85 -8.73
C ILE A 669 -20.07 -33.25 -10.10
N PHE A 670 -20.07 -34.09 -11.14
CA PHE A 670 -19.82 -33.66 -12.50
C PHE A 670 -20.88 -32.67 -13.03
N SER A 671 -22.17 -33.02 -12.97
CA SER A 671 -23.27 -32.16 -13.44
C SER A 671 -23.35 -30.83 -12.67
N ARG A 672 -23.15 -30.86 -11.36
CA ARG A 672 -23.21 -29.67 -10.51
C ARG A 672 -22.05 -28.72 -10.79
N LEU A 673 -20.82 -29.23 -10.92
CA LEU A 673 -19.67 -28.40 -11.30
C LEU A 673 -19.83 -27.79 -12.68
N CYS A 674 -20.31 -28.56 -13.67
CA CYS A 674 -20.61 -28.01 -15.00
C CYS A 674 -21.66 -26.89 -14.93
N SER A 675 -22.74 -27.09 -14.16
CA SER A 675 -23.77 -26.06 -13.99
C SER A 675 -23.23 -24.79 -13.31
N ILE A 676 -22.33 -24.93 -12.34
CA ILE A 676 -21.66 -23.79 -11.69
C ILE A 676 -20.76 -23.05 -12.68
N PHE A 677 -19.91 -23.77 -13.42
CA PHE A 677 -18.98 -23.16 -14.37
C PHE A 677 -19.69 -22.44 -15.52
N ILE A 678 -20.74 -23.05 -16.07
CA ILE A 678 -21.56 -22.44 -17.13
C ILE A 678 -22.38 -21.27 -16.57
N GLY A 679 -22.99 -21.42 -15.40
CA GLY A 679 -23.82 -20.39 -14.78
C GLY A 679 -23.07 -19.08 -14.52
N PHE A 680 -21.91 -19.15 -13.86
CA PHE A 680 -21.06 -17.97 -13.67
C PHE A 680 -20.30 -17.58 -14.95
N GLY A 681 -20.07 -18.52 -15.87
CA GLY A 681 -19.47 -18.25 -17.18
C GLY A 681 -20.26 -17.24 -18.00
N THR A 682 -21.59 -17.26 -17.93
CA THR A 682 -22.46 -16.24 -18.57
C THR A 682 -22.15 -14.82 -18.06
N PHE A 683 -22.11 -14.64 -16.73
CA PHE A 683 -21.74 -13.37 -16.13
C PHE A 683 -20.31 -12.97 -16.52
N TYR A 684 -19.36 -13.90 -16.42
CA TYR A 684 -17.95 -13.63 -16.70
C TYR A 684 -17.74 -13.13 -18.14
N LEU A 685 -18.39 -13.75 -19.13
CA LEU A 685 -18.32 -13.30 -20.53
C LEU A 685 -18.82 -11.87 -20.73
N MET A 686 -19.76 -11.38 -19.93
CA MET A 686 -20.23 -9.99 -20.00
C MET A 686 -19.27 -8.98 -19.39
N VAL A 687 -18.36 -9.41 -18.49
CA VAL A 687 -17.43 -8.52 -17.77
C VAL A 687 -15.98 -8.62 -18.25
N THR A 688 -15.73 -9.36 -19.33
CA THR A 688 -14.39 -9.48 -19.96
C THR A 688 -14.28 -8.64 -21.21
N SER A 689 -13.12 -8.00 -21.40
CA SER A 689 -12.84 -7.18 -22.59
C SER A 689 -11.77 -7.77 -23.52
N ASN A 690 -10.97 -8.75 -23.08
CA ASN A 690 -9.85 -9.28 -23.84
C ASN A 690 -9.68 -10.82 -23.66
N TYR A 691 -8.46 -11.28 -23.39
CA TYR A 691 -8.06 -12.69 -23.31
C TYR A 691 -8.55 -13.41 -22.04
N GLU A 692 -9.19 -12.69 -21.10
CA GLU A 692 -9.56 -13.24 -19.80
C GLU A 692 -10.61 -14.35 -19.91
N ASN A 693 -11.48 -14.31 -20.93
CA ASN A 693 -12.44 -15.39 -21.16
C ASN A 693 -11.77 -16.70 -21.65
N LEU A 694 -10.66 -16.57 -22.38
CA LEU A 694 -9.83 -17.66 -22.88
C LEU A 694 -9.03 -18.26 -21.72
N PHE A 695 -8.51 -17.40 -20.84
CA PHE A 695 -7.92 -17.81 -19.57
C PHE A 695 -8.91 -18.64 -18.77
N LEU A 696 -10.12 -18.12 -18.52
CA LEU A 696 -11.11 -18.81 -17.69
C LEU A 696 -11.49 -20.17 -18.29
N PHE A 697 -11.59 -20.28 -19.61
CA PHE A 697 -11.82 -21.56 -20.28
C PHE A 697 -10.75 -22.60 -19.95
N PHE A 698 -9.47 -22.29 -20.23
CA PHE A 698 -8.37 -23.22 -19.96
C PHE A 698 -8.19 -23.49 -18.47
N TYR A 699 -8.48 -22.51 -17.63
CA TYR A 699 -8.47 -22.65 -16.18
C TYR A 699 -9.55 -23.62 -15.69
N VAL A 700 -10.78 -23.54 -16.20
CA VAL A 700 -11.85 -24.51 -15.89
C VAL A 700 -11.49 -25.90 -16.39
N CYS A 701 -10.91 -26.03 -17.59
CA CYS A 701 -10.38 -27.30 -18.07
C CYS A 701 -9.30 -27.86 -17.13
N LEU A 702 -8.37 -27.04 -16.67
CA LEU A 702 -7.33 -27.43 -15.71
C LEU A 702 -7.92 -27.94 -14.39
N LEU A 703 -8.91 -27.23 -13.82
CA LEU A 703 -9.61 -27.66 -12.60
C LEU A 703 -10.32 -29.00 -12.78
N TYR A 704 -10.92 -29.20 -13.96
CA TYR A 704 -11.61 -30.44 -14.29
C TYR A 704 -10.62 -31.61 -14.45
N VAL A 705 -9.49 -31.40 -15.12
CA VAL A 705 -8.44 -32.41 -15.27
C VAL A 705 -7.81 -32.74 -13.92
N TRP A 706 -7.60 -31.75 -13.05
CA TRP A 706 -7.15 -31.97 -11.68
C TRP A 706 -8.10 -32.90 -10.91
N LEU A 707 -9.41 -32.66 -11.01
CA LEU A 707 -10.43 -33.51 -10.41
C LEU A 707 -10.32 -34.96 -10.91
N ILE A 708 -10.18 -35.17 -12.23
CA ILE A 708 -10.05 -36.50 -12.81
C ILE A 708 -8.77 -37.20 -12.32
N LEU A 709 -7.63 -36.51 -12.31
CA LEU A 709 -6.36 -37.07 -11.88
C LEU A 709 -6.39 -37.54 -10.41
N GLU A 710 -7.05 -36.77 -9.54
CA GLU A 710 -7.19 -37.12 -8.12
C GLU A 710 -8.30 -38.15 -7.87
N SER A 711 -9.30 -38.21 -8.75
CA SER A 711 -10.37 -39.18 -8.65
C SER A 711 -9.82 -40.58 -8.88
N ARG A 712 -10.13 -41.50 -7.96
CA ARG A 712 -9.85 -42.94 -8.15
C ARG A 712 -10.88 -43.63 -9.04
N LEU A 713 -11.70 -42.86 -9.74
CA LEU A 713 -12.88 -43.30 -10.47
C LEU A 713 -12.76 -42.85 -11.93
N ASP A 714 -13.15 -43.71 -12.86
CA ASP A 714 -13.27 -43.32 -14.26
C ASP A 714 -14.40 -42.30 -14.47
N TYR A 715 -14.35 -41.55 -15.58
CA TYR A 715 -15.31 -40.49 -15.92
C TYR A 715 -16.79 -40.92 -15.81
N LYS A 716 -17.12 -42.15 -16.19
CA LYS A 716 -18.48 -42.70 -16.08
C LYS A 716 -18.94 -42.81 -14.61
N ASN A 717 -18.05 -43.28 -13.73
CA ASN A 717 -18.31 -43.43 -12.30
C ASN A 717 -18.29 -42.08 -11.56
N LEU A 718 -17.53 -41.10 -12.07
CA LEU A 718 -17.55 -39.72 -11.55
C LEU A 718 -18.93 -39.06 -11.71
N GLY A 719 -19.65 -39.39 -12.78
CA GLY A 719 -21.02 -38.94 -13.02
C GLY A 719 -22.04 -39.42 -11.98
N GLU A 720 -21.74 -40.50 -11.28
CA GLU A 720 -22.61 -41.10 -10.24
C GLU A 720 -22.29 -40.59 -8.83
N ALA A 721 -21.12 -40.00 -8.61
CA ALA A 721 -20.71 -39.45 -7.32
C ALA A 721 -21.50 -38.17 -6.99
N THR A 722 -21.97 -38.02 -5.74
CA THR A 722 -22.81 -36.89 -5.30
C THR A 722 -22.18 -36.08 -4.18
N PHE A 723 -22.54 -34.79 -4.09
CA PHE A 723 -22.11 -33.88 -3.03
C PHE A 723 -22.77 -34.12 -1.66
N GLU A 724 -23.71 -35.08 -1.54
CA GLU A 724 -24.42 -35.43 -0.30
C GLU A 724 -23.63 -36.41 0.60
N ARG A 725 -22.73 -37.23 0.05
CA ARG A 725 -21.98 -38.22 0.84
C ARG A 725 -20.99 -37.53 1.78
N ARG A 726 -21.34 -37.44 3.07
CA ARG A 726 -20.37 -37.17 4.14
C ARG A 726 -19.56 -38.43 4.42
N PHE A 727 -18.32 -38.46 3.96
CA PHE A 727 -17.36 -39.46 4.45
C PHE A 727 -16.63 -38.88 5.67
N GLU A 728 -17.17 -39.12 6.86
CA GLU A 728 -16.39 -39.03 8.11
C GLU A 728 -15.56 -40.32 8.26
N GLY A 729 -14.66 -40.56 7.29
CA GLY A 729 -13.72 -41.66 7.35
C GLY A 729 -12.49 -41.24 8.15
N ASN A 730 -12.13 -42.01 9.18
CA ASN A 730 -10.79 -41.98 9.77
C ASN A 730 -9.76 -42.55 8.77
N THR A 731 -9.52 -41.88 7.63
CA THR A 731 -8.51 -42.24 6.61
C THR A 731 -7.16 -41.55 6.84
N SER A 732 -6.10 -42.35 6.97
CA SER A 732 -4.74 -41.90 7.33
C SER A 732 -4.23 -40.79 6.41
N GLN A 733 -3.50 -39.84 7.00
CA GLN A 733 -2.73 -38.82 6.29
C GLN A 733 -1.94 -39.45 5.15
N SER A 734 -2.10 -38.94 3.94
CA SER A 734 -1.19 -39.25 2.84
C SER A 734 -0.40 -38.01 2.46
N SER A 735 0.82 -38.19 1.95
CA SER A 735 1.62 -37.12 1.32
C SER A 735 0.84 -36.36 0.22
N ASP A 736 -0.28 -36.92 -0.27
CA ASP A 736 -1.11 -36.31 -1.30
C ASP A 736 -1.96 -35.16 -0.77
N ASP A 737 -2.29 -35.13 0.54
CA ASP A 737 -3.10 -34.05 1.12
C ASP A 737 -2.35 -32.71 1.06
N PHE A 738 -1.04 -32.71 1.37
CA PHE A 738 -0.17 -31.52 1.20
C PHE A 738 -0.07 -31.09 -0.26
N ARG A 739 0.06 -32.05 -1.19
CA ARG A 739 0.13 -31.76 -2.62
C ARG A 739 -1.18 -31.16 -3.14
N ARG A 740 -2.33 -31.69 -2.73
CA ARG A 740 -3.66 -31.17 -3.09
C ARG A 740 -3.92 -29.78 -2.52
N ALA A 741 -3.55 -29.55 -1.27
CA ALA A 741 -3.63 -28.23 -0.66
C ALA A 741 -2.69 -27.23 -1.36
N PHE A 742 -1.48 -27.66 -1.75
CA PHE A 742 -0.55 -26.83 -2.51
C PHE A 742 -1.12 -26.49 -3.89
N PHE A 743 -1.67 -27.48 -4.61
CA PHE A 743 -2.34 -27.25 -5.90
C PHE A 743 -3.51 -26.28 -5.73
N PHE A 744 -4.31 -26.41 -4.67
CA PHE A 744 -5.39 -25.47 -4.36
C PHE A 744 -4.87 -24.04 -4.21
N VAL A 745 -3.84 -23.82 -3.40
CA VAL A 745 -3.23 -22.50 -3.21
C VAL A 745 -2.71 -21.96 -4.55
N VAL A 746 -1.89 -22.73 -5.28
CA VAL A 746 -1.37 -22.33 -6.59
C VAL A 746 -2.50 -21.95 -7.54
N LEU A 747 -3.55 -22.78 -7.64
CA LEU A 747 -4.64 -22.56 -8.57
C LEU A 747 -5.42 -21.29 -8.20
N ILE A 748 -5.71 -21.02 -6.92
CA ILE A 748 -6.35 -19.75 -6.56
C ILE A 748 -5.46 -18.56 -6.96
N PHE A 749 -4.16 -18.61 -6.69
CA PHE A 749 -3.23 -17.55 -7.08
C PHE A 749 -3.16 -17.34 -8.61
N ILE A 750 -3.18 -18.43 -9.37
CA ILE A 750 -3.28 -18.38 -10.83
C ILE A 750 -4.62 -17.79 -11.27
N GLY A 751 -5.72 -18.13 -10.61
CA GLY A 751 -7.03 -17.52 -10.83
C GLY A 751 -7.06 -16.02 -10.54
N PHE A 752 -6.24 -15.56 -9.58
CA PHE A 752 -6.14 -14.15 -9.20
C PHE A 752 -5.36 -13.36 -10.25
N PHE A 753 -4.14 -13.79 -10.55
CA PHE A 753 -3.19 -13.04 -11.38
C PHE A 753 -3.29 -13.35 -12.89
N GLY A 754 -3.89 -14.49 -13.25
CA GLY A 754 -3.94 -14.98 -14.63
C GLY A 754 -4.81 -14.14 -15.57
N THR A 755 -5.68 -13.28 -15.02
CA THR A 755 -6.54 -12.36 -15.80
C THR A 755 -6.01 -10.93 -15.79
N GLY A 756 -4.77 -10.70 -15.34
CA GLY A 756 -4.18 -9.36 -15.30
C GLY A 756 -4.53 -8.50 -14.09
N ASN A 757 -5.18 -9.04 -13.05
CA ASN A 757 -5.65 -8.22 -11.92
C ASN A 757 -4.53 -7.76 -10.98
N ILE A 758 -4.54 -6.44 -10.74
CA ILE A 758 -4.20 -5.65 -9.55
C ILE A 758 -2.98 -6.08 -8.73
N ALA A 759 -1.87 -5.35 -8.93
CA ALA A 759 -0.84 -5.14 -7.91
C ALA A 759 -1.23 -4.04 -6.89
N SER A 760 -2.26 -3.23 -7.19
CA SER A 760 -2.79 -2.14 -6.36
C SER A 760 -4.33 -2.11 -6.31
N LEU A 761 -4.91 -2.00 -5.10
CA LEU A 761 -6.37 -1.91 -4.87
C LEU A 761 -7.06 -0.73 -5.58
N ASN A 762 -6.31 0.19 -6.19
CA ASN A 762 -6.80 1.38 -6.86
C ASN A 762 -6.85 1.27 -8.39
N SER A 763 -6.44 0.15 -8.98
CA SER A 763 -6.31 0.01 -10.45
C SER A 763 -7.45 -0.83 -11.04
N PHE A 764 -8.50 -0.20 -11.54
CA PHE A 764 -9.61 -0.90 -12.19
C PHE A 764 -9.89 -0.35 -13.59
N ASP A 765 -10.23 -1.22 -14.54
CA ASP A 765 -10.68 -0.81 -15.88
C ASP A 765 -12.22 -0.63 -15.90
N PRO A 766 -12.73 0.59 -16.11
CA PRO A 766 -14.16 0.82 -16.23
C PRO A 766 -14.83 0.04 -17.37
N MET A 767 -14.06 -0.41 -18.37
CA MET A 767 -14.58 -1.20 -19.50
C MET A 767 -15.21 -2.52 -19.05
N TRP A 768 -14.76 -3.10 -17.93
CA TRP A 768 -15.25 -4.39 -17.44
C TRP A 768 -16.73 -4.38 -17.05
N VAL A 769 -17.31 -3.21 -16.78
CA VAL A 769 -18.71 -3.10 -16.33
C VAL A 769 -19.62 -2.51 -17.40
N ARG A 770 -19.11 -2.27 -18.61
CA ARG A 770 -19.82 -1.53 -19.67
C ARG A 770 -21.11 -2.20 -20.15
N CYS A 771 -21.17 -3.52 -20.06
CA CYS A 771 -22.37 -4.32 -20.30
C CYS A 771 -23.52 -4.02 -19.32
N PHE A 772 -23.22 -3.38 -18.19
CA PHE A 772 -24.19 -3.06 -17.13
C PHE A 772 -24.33 -1.55 -16.90
N LEU A 773 -23.24 -0.79 -16.96
CA LEU A 773 -23.18 0.62 -16.58
C LEU A 773 -22.44 1.44 -17.64
N THR A 774 -23.00 2.60 -18.01
CA THR A 774 -22.32 3.60 -18.85
C THR A 774 -21.96 4.87 -18.11
N ILE A 775 -22.59 5.12 -16.96
CA ILE A 775 -22.32 6.26 -16.09
C ILE A 775 -21.43 5.77 -14.96
N PHE A 776 -20.40 6.55 -14.62
CA PHE A 776 -19.51 6.27 -13.51
C PHE A 776 -20.30 6.14 -12.20
N SER A 777 -20.28 4.96 -11.60
CA SER A 777 -20.97 4.65 -10.35
C SER A 777 -20.05 3.79 -9.47
N PRO A 778 -19.21 4.41 -8.63
CA PRO A 778 -18.11 3.74 -7.93
C PRO A 778 -18.53 2.45 -7.22
N PHE A 779 -19.61 2.50 -6.42
CA PHE A 779 -20.04 1.36 -5.60
C PHE A 779 -20.60 0.22 -6.45
N LYS A 780 -21.37 0.51 -7.50
CA LYS A 780 -21.93 -0.52 -8.38
C LYS A 780 -20.83 -1.16 -9.24
N MET A 781 -19.90 -0.34 -9.73
CA MET A 781 -18.73 -0.80 -10.50
C MET A 781 -17.84 -1.69 -9.65
N ALA A 782 -17.48 -1.24 -8.44
CA ALA A 782 -16.68 -2.02 -7.49
C ALA A 782 -17.33 -3.38 -7.17
N GLY A 783 -18.65 -3.42 -6.97
CA GLY A 783 -19.38 -4.68 -6.73
C GLY A 783 -19.30 -5.68 -7.89
N LEU A 784 -19.49 -5.22 -9.14
CA LEU A 784 -19.38 -6.07 -10.33
C LEU A 784 -17.95 -6.58 -10.56
N ILE A 785 -16.97 -5.72 -10.33
CA ILE A 785 -15.55 -6.08 -10.46
C ILE A 785 -15.14 -7.08 -9.37
N LEU A 786 -15.58 -6.87 -8.13
CA LEU A 786 -15.35 -7.83 -7.04
C LEU A 786 -15.96 -9.19 -7.38
N LEU A 787 -17.17 -9.21 -7.94
CA LEU A 787 -17.81 -10.44 -8.38
C LEU A 787 -16.99 -11.12 -9.49
N ARG A 788 -16.47 -10.38 -10.48
CA ARG A 788 -15.56 -10.90 -11.51
C ARG A 788 -14.33 -11.55 -10.89
N ILE A 789 -13.68 -10.90 -9.92
CA ILE A 789 -12.47 -11.39 -9.24
C ILE A 789 -12.76 -12.68 -8.46
N ILE A 790 -13.93 -12.79 -7.83
CA ILE A 790 -14.33 -13.94 -7.02
C ILE A 790 -14.61 -15.21 -7.86
N VAL A 791 -15.02 -15.08 -9.12
CA VAL A 791 -15.44 -16.25 -9.95
C VAL A 791 -14.36 -17.33 -10.06
N PRO A 792 -13.10 -17.06 -10.46
CA PRO A 792 -12.05 -18.08 -10.50
C PRO A 792 -11.78 -18.73 -9.14
N PHE A 793 -11.93 -17.98 -8.05
CA PHE A 793 -11.71 -18.49 -6.69
C PHE A 793 -12.82 -19.44 -6.26
N LEU A 794 -14.05 -19.09 -6.61
CA LEU A 794 -15.23 -19.90 -6.36
C LEU A 794 -15.16 -21.23 -7.14
N PHE A 795 -14.68 -21.19 -8.39
CA PHE A 795 -14.49 -22.38 -9.21
C PHE A 795 -13.47 -23.33 -8.59
N THR A 796 -12.33 -22.80 -8.16
CA THR A 796 -11.28 -23.59 -7.50
C THR A 796 -11.74 -24.14 -6.16
N SER A 797 -12.51 -23.36 -5.38
CA SER A 797 -13.09 -23.81 -4.11
C SER A 797 -14.11 -24.95 -4.31
N CYS A 798 -14.96 -24.87 -5.34
CA CYS A 798 -15.89 -25.93 -5.70
C CYS A 798 -15.15 -27.20 -6.17
N ALA A 799 -14.12 -27.05 -7.03
CA ALA A 799 -13.30 -28.16 -7.51
C ALA A 799 -12.52 -28.84 -6.36
N TYR A 800 -11.92 -28.05 -5.46
CA TYR A 800 -11.20 -28.56 -4.30
C TYR A 800 -12.12 -29.31 -3.33
N ARG A 801 -13.34 -28.80 -3.11
CA ARG A 801 -14.35 -29.53 -2.35
C ARG A 801 -14.67 -30.88 -2.97
N ALA A 802 -14.83 -30.93 -4.30
CA ALA A 802 -15.07 -32.18 -5.01
C ALA A 802 -13.89 -33.17 -4.89
N VAL A 803 -12.65 -32.69 -5.05
CA VAL A 803 -11.42 -33.49 -4.83
C VAL A 803 -11.42 -34.08 -3.41
N ASN A 804 -11.64 -33.24 -2.39
CA ASN A 804 -11.64 -33.68 -0.99
C ASN A 804 -12.70 -34.75 -0.70
N LEU A 805 -13.89 -34.63 -1.30
CA LEU A 805 -14.96 -35.62 -1.17
C LEU A 805 -14.60 -36.95 -1.85
N LEU A 806 -14.07 -36.92 -3.07
CA LEU A 806 -13.70 -38.12 -3.82
C LEU A 806 -12.52 -38.87 -3.20
N CYS A 807 -11.57 -38.13 -2.63
CA CYS A 807 -10.40 -38.69 -1.98
C CYS A 807 -10.65 -39.07 -0.51
N LYS A 808 -11.84 -38.78 0.04
CA LYS A 808 -12.21 -38.99 1.45
C LYS A 808 -11.21 -38.32 2.42
N SER A 809 -10.77 -37.11 2.08
CA SER A 809 -9.87 -36.31 2.92
C SER A 809 -10.68 -35.56 3.99
N ASN A 810 -10.09 -35.36 5.18
CA ASN A 810 -10.72 -34.59 6.25
C ASN A 810 -10.68 -33.09 5.91
N THR A 811 -11.84 -32.46 5.79
CA THR A 811 -11.97 -31.03 5.44
C THR A 811 -11.21 -30.11 6.40
N LEU A 812 -11.24 -30.36 7.71
CA LEU A 812 -10.56 -29.52 8.69
C LEU A 812 -9.04 -29.59 8.51
N ASN A 813 -8.50 -30.77 8.26
CA ASN A 813 -7.06 -30.98 8.03
C ASN A 813 -6.61 -30.26 6.75
N MET A 814 -7.35 -30.46 5.66
CA MET A 814 -7.11 -29.80 4.38
C MET A 814 -7.15 -28.27 4.51
N PHE A 815 -8.09 -27.75 5.30
CA PHE A 815 -8.16 -26.32 5.60
C PHE A 815 -6.95 -25.84 6.42
N CYS A 816 -6.53 -26.59 7.44
CA CYS A 816 -5.33 -26.26 8.23
C CYS A 816 -4.07 -26.22 7.36
N ILE A 817 -3.90 -27.15 6.41
CA ILE A 817 -2.72 -27.16 5.51
C ILE A 817 -2.74 -25.93 4.58
N VAL A 818 -3.90 -25.56 4.04
CA VAL A 818 -4.04 -24.36 3.22
C VAL A 818 -3.68 -23.11 4.02
N LEU A 819 -4.20 -22.98 5.25
CA LEU A 819 -3.83 -21.89 6.15
C LEU A 819 -2.32 -21.85 6.40
N MET A 820 -1.68 -22.98 6.70
CA MET A 820 -0.23 -23.03 6.90
C MET A 820 0.55 -22.49 5.70
N PHE A 821 0.14 -22.83 4.48
CA PHE A 821 0.79 -22.30 3.27
C PHE A 821 0.56 -20.81 3.08
N SER A 822 -0.66 -20.33 3.35
CA SER A 822 -0.98 -18.90 3.32
C SER A 822 -0.19 -18.12 4.38
N ASP A 823 -0.07 -18.65 5.59
CA ASP A 823 0.66 -18.02 6.71
C ASP A 823 2.17 -17.95 6.45
N LEU A 824 2.74 -18.94 5.75
CA LEU A 824 4.14 -18.89 5.32
C LEU A 824 4.40 -17.77 4.31
N MET A 825 3.50 -17.59 3.33
CA MET A 825 3.59 -16.49 2.37
C MET A 825 3.36 -15.13 3.03
N LEU A 826 2.40 -15.07 3.96
CA LEU A 826 2.12 -13.89 4.78
C LEU A 826 3.36 -13.45 5.58
N LEU A 827 4.04 -14.39 6.22
CA LEU A 827 5.25 -14.12 6.98
C LEU A 827 6.34 -13.54 6.07
N GLU A 828 6.55 -14.12 4.89
CA GLU A 828 7.51 -13.58 3.91
C GLU A 828 7.15 -12.13 3.51
N LEU A 829 5.87 -11.87 3.20
CA LEU A 829 5.39 -10.53 2.84
C LEU A 829 5.47 -9.51 3.97
N LEU A 830 5.35 -9.93 5.24
CA LEU A 830 5.54 -9.04 6.40
C LEU A 830 6.94 -8.41 6.38
N TYR A 831 7.98 -9.20 6.07
CA TYR A 831 9.36 -8.71 5.96
C TYR A 831 9.62 -7.88 4.69
N TYR A 832 8.72 -7.94 3.69
CA TYR A 832 8.81 -7.17 2.45
C TYR A 832 8.12 -5.79 2.53
N ILE A 833 7.40 -5.49 3.61
CA ILE A 833 6.81 -4.17 3.80
C ILE A 833 7.93 -3.14 3.92
N THR A 834 7.85 -2.09 3.10
CA THR A 834 8.73 -0.92 3.19
C THR A 834 7.95 0.32 3.58
N ASN A 835 8.55 1.16 4.41
CA ASN A 835 8.08 2.49 4.76
C ASN A 835 8.98 3.60 4.18
N ILE A 836 9.90 3.22 3.27
CA ILE A 836 10.84 4.09 2.56
C ILE A 836 10.68 3.82 1.05
N GLY A 837 10.84 4.85 0.22
CA GLY A 837 10.65 4.77 -1.23
C GLY A 837 9.34 5.40 -1.67
N SER A 838 9.01 5.27 -2.96
CA SER A 838 7.78 5.85 -3.53
C SER A 838 6.52 5.42 -2.81
N TRP A 839 5.49 6.28 -2.80
CA TRP A 839 4.20 5.85 -2.26
C TRP A 839 3.63 4.67 -3.04
N LEU A 840 3.89 4.62 -4.34
CA LEU A 840 3.59 3.44 -5.13
C LEU A 840 4.32 2.21 -4.55
N GLU A 841 5.61 2.28 -4.22
CA GLU A 841 6.35 1.18 -3.61
C GLU A 841 5.86 0.83 -2.19
N ILE A 842 5.69 1.81 -1.31
CA ILE A 842 5.19 1.65 0.06
C ILE A 842 3.77 1.06 0.01
N GLY A 843 2.87 1.71 -0.71
CA GLY A 843 1.48 1.32 -0.90
C GLY A 843 1.34 -0.04 -1.58
N MET A 844 2.16 -0.36 -2.59
CA MET A 844 2.19 -1.71 -3.18
C MET A 844 2.72 -2.74 -2.19
N SER A 845 3.82 -2.47 -1.47
CA SER A 845 4.39 -3.44 -0.51
C SER A 845 3.36 -3.80 0.57
N LEU A 846 2.67 -2.79 1.11
CA LEU A 846 1.60 -2.99 2.07
C LEU A 846 0.36 -3.62 1.44
N SER A 847 -0.05 -3.21 0.24
CA SER A 847 -1.21 -3.80 -0.46
C SER A 847 -1.00 -5.29 -0.69
N LYS A 848 0.20 -5.72 -1.08
CA LYS A 848 0.54 -7.15 -1.23
C LYS A 848 0.34 -7.92 0.07
N PHE A 849 0.82 -7.37 1.18
CA PHE A 849 0.63 -7.94 2.52
C PHE A 849 -0.85 -7.99 2.93
N ILE A 850 -1.60 -6.89 2.76
CA ILE A 850 -3.04 -6.82 3.08
C ILE A 850 -3.85 -7.78 2.20
N ILE A 851 -3.52 -7.89 0.91
CA ILE A 851 -4.16 -8.86 0.01
C ILE A 851 -3.92 -10.28 0.52
N MET A 852 -2.71 -10.61 0.95
CA MET A 852 -2.41 -11.93 1.52
C MET A 852 -3.17 -12.20 2.83
N GLU A 853 -3.24 -11.22 3.75
CA GLU A 853 -4.08 -11.30 4.95
C GLU A 853 -5.57 -11.54 4.60
N ALA A 854 -6.11 -10.72 3.70
CA ALA A 854 -7.50 -10.82 3.25
C ALA A 854 -7.78 -12.16 2.57
N PHE A 855 -6.81 -12.71 1.84
CA PHE A 855 -6.93 -13.97 1.14
C PHE A 855 -7.21 -15.14 2.09
N VAL A 856 -6.61 -15.13 3.29
CA VAL A 856 -6.88 -16.15 4.31
C VAL A 856 -8.35 -16.14 4.74
N ILE A 857 -8.89 -14.94 4.97
CA ILE A 857 -10.30 -14.75 5.34
C ILE A 857 -11.23 -15.09 4.18
N ILE A 858 -10.86 -14.69 2.96
CA ILE A 858 -11.65 -14.93 1.75
C ILE A 858 -11.75 -16.43 1.46
N ILE A 859 -10.67 -17.21 1.59
CA ILE A 859 -10.71 -18.67 1.39
C ILE A 859 -11.76 -19.33 2.29
N LEU A 860 -11.84 -18.91 3.56
CA LEU A 860 -12.84 -19.42 4.51
C LEU A 860 -14.26 -19.17 4.04
N ILE A 861 -14.55 -17.92 3.67
CA ILE A 861 -15.86 -17.48 3.19
C ILE A 861 -16.22 -18.22 1.90
N LEU A 862 -15.28 -18.30 0.96
CA LEU A 862 -15.46 -18.99 -0.32
C LEU A 862 -15.69 -20.49 -0.16
N TYR A 863 -15.04 -21.14 0.80
CA TYR A 863 -15.31 -22.55 1.07
C TYR A 863 -16.74 -22.76 1.60
N GLY A 864 -17.24 -21.83 2.43
CA GLY A 864 -18.65 -21.79 2.86
C GLY A 864 -19.62 -21.59 1.70
N PHE A 865 -19.35 -20.64 0.80
CA PHE A 865 -20.15 -20.45 -0.42
C PHE A 865 -20.10 -21.66 -1.36
N ALA A 866 -18.91 -22.24 -1.55
CA ALA A 866 -18.74 -23.47 -2.32
C ALA A 866 -19.54 -24.61 -1.70
N TYR A 867 -19.65 -24.67 -0.36
CA TYR A 867 -20.51 -25.64 0.31
C TYR A 867 -21.98 -25.46 -0.08
N LEU A 868 -22.49 -24.23 0.03
CA LEU A 868 -23.87 -23.89 -0.33
C LEU A 868 -24.18 -24.20 -1.80
N LEU A 869 -23.33 -23.74 -2.72
CA LEU A 869 -23.56 -23.92 -4.17
C LEU A 869 -23.54 -25.37 -4.62
N THR A 870 -22.67 -26.19 -4.06
CA THR A 870 -22.55 -27.60 -4.48
C THR A 870 -23.48 -28.55 -3.72
N SER A 871 -24.01 -28.18 -2.55
CA SER A 871 -24.92 -29.05 -1.77
C SER A 871 -26.38 -28.66 -1.75
N VAL A 872 -26.74 -27.40 -1.98
CA VAL A 872 -28.15 -26.96 -1.93
C VAL A 872 -28.84 -27.30 -3.24
N LYS A 873 -30.00 -27.96 -3.12
CA LYS A 873 -30.91 -28.24 -4.23
C LYS A 873 -32.32 -27.81 -3.87
N VAL A 874 -32.95 -27.02 -4.74
CA VAL A 874 -34.37 -26.67 -4.64
C VAL A 874 -35.15 -27.72 -5.42
N LYS A 875 -36.18 -28.31 -4.80
CA LYS A 875 -37.15 -29.14 -5.52
C LYS A 875 -38.21 -28.21 -6.11
N LEU A 876 -38.40 -28.31 -7.43
CA LEU A 876 -39.53 -27.72 -8.14
C LEU A 876 -40.75 -28.61 -8.00
#